data_AF-A0A158Q965-F1
#
_entry.id   AF-A0A158Q965-F1
#
_cell.length_a   1.000
_cell.length_b   1.000
_cell.length_c   1.000
_cell.angle_alpha   90.00
_cell.angle_beta   90.00
_cell.angle_gamma   90.00
#
_symmetry.space_group_name_H-M   'P 1'
#
loop_
_entity.id
_entity.type
_entity.pdbx_description
1 polymer ?
#
loop_
_entity_poly.entity_id
_entity_poly.type
_entity_poly.pdbx_seq_one_letter_code
_entity_poly.pdbx_strand_id
1 'polypeptide(L)'
;MAESEKGEEIKSKDVFRMGTNVKDNGDIKGSLAVRSKVEQNAVETNELNAVYEKFANLPSNDIQQYFHGVREIVTEVKEKADACEERILYLRQDLPYKMKEVSKVQNELLKERERASNVLHEFKEKRELVMHKLKSEAPDLFAKLDYYSSLKNELQLLAFTRDFLESKRRLKVALANSDVPALRKALTVLQRQPDFTMNPKEMEIFCLERRKLADEARVFIPKEINRLLKDLHYPFDDHSDFSASESLAANLVDALKCYSDILLCDGSTDRDSMLLSFLHNPFAQRFEFHFFKSRKTNVDSKPEWFFNLLLSWIAGNMPFLEKLGRQLFDSEEAVMDALRTFQETLLDLGRRKMREMLPRVVDDKVLFSHLIDETILFEKDLKESGLSLNTGSVVEVLFDDPFLSKWLELEMESFRCSVERFLSSEACWKQRYREVADTDWFRVPECTDQFSLLLDSITERYRWIGDVKIQMKFFGIQVLMLEEFHLRLVQISQRLSSPWKEPFMQILNSFWYVSCVMEEWADADVFLRVQMQNAGSRVRGIFTEIADLYKHVWHQRVSYMCDEFAQYIKLQLNKYRNVKWFAFEAKKPTDLTSSFCPFLLEVRRLFGRVGSSVSPDSAKKVFQMLSVKVAEVLVDVINGTSFNSSGASQMLFDVKSYLLPVLNSIFAESVPARYETLDEPLFQEVITLLSLLSLPVGDVSLLRSELRQSPEEMAPSILSNYSASMLSRDKVLALLQQRCDIEFDEALSVIL
;
A
#
# COMPACT_ATOMS: atom_id res chain seq x y z
N MET A 1 -16.92 -83.68 -41.47
CA MET A 1 -15.79 -82.92 -40.89
C MET A 1 -16.34 -81.56 -40.52
N ALA A 2 -16.27 -81.22 -39.23
CA ALA A 2 -16.43 -79.92 -38.52
C ALA A 2 -17.04 -78.72 -39.28
N GLU A 3 -17.99 -77.92 -38.75
CA GLU A 3 -18.08 -77.38 -37.39
C GLU A 3 -19.46 -76.70 -37.10
N SER A 4 -19.84 -76.67 -35.81
CA SER A 4 -20.76 -75.77 -35.05
C SER A 4 -22.20 -75.45 -35.53
N GLU A 5 -23.17 -76.04 -34.82
CA GLU A 5 -24.53 -75.54 -34.61
C GLU A 5 -24.63 -74.82 -33.24
N LYS A 6 -25.35 -73.68 -33.17
CA LYS A 6 -26.50 -73.46 -32.23
C LYS A 6 -26.92 -71.97 -32.16
N GLY A 7 -28.11 -71.70 -32.73
CA GLY A 7 -29.33 -71.31 -32.01
C GLY A 7 -29.33 -70.11 -31.07
N GLU A 8 -30.03 -69.05 -31.50
CA GLU A 8 -30.46 -67.86 -30.76
C GLU A 8 -31.36 -68.17 -29.55
N GLU A 9 -31.12 -67.52 -28.41
CA GLU A 9 -32.10 -67.35 -27.33
C GLU A 9 -31.88 -65.97 -26.67
N ILE A 10 -32.72 -64.99 -27.03
CA ILE A 10 -32.70 -63.63 -26.48
C ILE A 10 -33.42 -63.62 -25.12
N LYS A 11 -32.67 -63.44 -24.02
CA LYS A 11 -33.20 -63.21 -22.67
C LYS A 11 -33.08 -61.74 -22.27
N SER A 12 -34.23 -61.11 -22.12
CA SER A 12 -34.48 -59.81 -21.48
C SER A 12 -33.92 -59.74 -20.06
N LYS A 13 -32.82 -59.01 -19.87
CA LYS A 13 -32.26 -58.61 -18.56
C LYS A 13 -31.57 -57.24 -18.69
N ASP A 14 -32.30 -56.18 -18.99
CA ASP A 14 -31.77 -54.81 -18.91
C ASP A 14 -32.90 -53.78 -18.76
N VAL A 15 -33.48 -53.63 -17.55
CA VAL A 15 -34.35 -52.46 -17.21
C VAL A 15 -34.13 -51.93 -15.77
N PHE A 16 -33.25 -52.52 -14.95
CA PHE A 16 -32.92 -51.96 -13.62
C PHE A 16 -31.41 -51.88 -13.41
N ARG A 17 -30.78 -50.97 -14.14
CA ARG A 17 -29.46 -50.40 -13.81
C ARG A 17 -29.45 -48.91 -14.17
N MET A 18 -30.15 -48.10 -13.36
CA MET A 18 -29.66 -46.75 -13.09
C MET A 18 -28.85 -46.83 -11.81
N GLY A 19 -27.54 -46.80 -11.99
CA GLY A 19 -26.57 -46.89 -10.91
C GLY A 19 -26.61 -45.65 -10.04
N THR A 20 -26.98 -45.82 -8.79
CA THR A 20 -26.36 -45.07 -7.69
C THR A 20 -24.95 -45.64 -7.51
N ASN A 21 -23.99 -45.11 -8.26
CA ASN A 21 -22.58 -45.33 -7.96
C ASN A 21 -22.24 -44.45 -6.75
N VAL A 22 -22.42 -45.01 -5.55
CA VAL A 22 -21.86 -44.46 -4.31
C VAL A 22 -20.36 -44.75 -4.34
N LYS A 23 -19.63 -43.91 -5.08
CA LYS A 23 -18.18 -43.74 -4.98
C LYS A 23 -17.86 -42.28 -5.31
N ASP A 24 -18.32 -41.35 -4.48
CA ASP A 24 -17.74 -40.01 -4.37
C ASP A 24 -18.15 -39.38 -3.02
N ASN A 25 -17.74 -40.05 -1.94
CA ASN A 25 -17.76 -39.42 -0.60
C ASN A 25 -16.57 -38.45 -0.40
N GLY A 26 -15.74 -38.23 -1.43
CA GLY A 26 -14.61 -37.29 -1.43
C GLY A 26 -15.03 -35.86 -1.77
N ASP A 27 -15.78 -35.66 -2.86
CA ASP A 27 -16.04 -34.32 -3.42
C ASP A 27 -17.19 -33.55 -2.76
N ILE A 28 -18.20 -34.25 -2.23
CA ILE A 28 -19.31 -33.58 -1.52
C ILE A 28 -18.82 -33.01 -0.17
N LYS A 29 -17.86 -33.67 0.48
CA LYS A 29 -17.18 -33.12 1.67
C LYS A 29 -16.28 -31.95 1.34
N GLY A 30 -15.63 -31.96 0.17
CA GLY A 30 -14.81 -30.84 -0.32
C GLY A 30 -15.64 -29.59 -0.62
N SER A 31 -16.75 -29.74 -1.35
CA SER A 31 -17.59 -28.61 -1.76
C SER A 31 -18.36 -27.97 -0.58
N LEU A 32 -18.88 -28.75 0.37
CA LEU A 32 -19.50 -28.23 1.59
C LEU A 32 -18.49 -27.56 2.53
N ALA A 33 -17.25 -28.06 2.61
CA ALA A 33 -16.18 -27.45 3.40
C ALA A 33 -15.64 -26.15 2.77
N VAL A 34 -15.71 -26.02 1.45
CA VAL A 34 -15.34 -24.79 0.73
C VAL A 34 -16.42 -23.73 0.89
N ARG A 35 -17.70 -24.10 0.76
CA ARG A 35 -18.82 -23.16 0.93
C ARG A 35 -18.95 -22.64 2.37
N SER A 36 -18.73 -23.49 3.37
CA SER A 36 -18.71 -23.05 4.77
C SER A 36 -17.51 -22.16 5.09
N LYS A 37 -16.36 -22.34 4.42
CA LYS A 37 -15.19 -21.47 4.56
C LYS A 37 -15.42 -20.09 3.97
N VAL A 38 -16.15 -19.98 2.86
CA VAL A 38 -16.47 -18.69 2.22
C VAL A 38 -17.46 -17.90 3.06
N GLU A 39 -18.51 -18.56 3.58
CA GLU A 39 -19.46 -17.93 4.51
C GLU A 39 -18.80 -17.55 5.86
N GLN A 40 -17.89 -18.36 6.38
CA GLN A 40 -17.11 -18.03 7.58
C GLN A 40 -16.20 -16.82 7.35
N ASN A 41 -15.48 -16.76 6.22
CA ASN A 41 -14.61 -15.63 5.89
C ASN A 41 -15.39 -14.32 5.72
N ALA A 42 -16.62 -14.37 5.19
CA ALA A 42 -17.49 -13.20 5.02
C ALA A 42 -18.02 -12.66 6.36
N VAL A 43 -18.34 -13.55 7.30
CA VAL A 43 -18.74 -13.17 8.67
C VAL A 43 -17.54 -12.61 9.45
N GLU A 44 -16.37 -13.24 9.34
CA GLU A 44 -15.12 -12.77 9.96
C GLU A 44 -14.73 -11.37 9.47
N THR A 45 -14.91 -11.08 8.17
CA THR A 45 -14.62 -9.76 7.61
C THR A 45 -15.61 -8.70 8.07
N ASN A 46 -16.90 -9.03 8.20
CA ASN A 46 -17.91 -8.08 8.70
C ASN A 46 -17.72 -7.73 10.18
N GLU A 47 -17.40 -8.71 11.03
CA GLU A 47 -17.12 -8.44 12.45
C GLU A 47 -15.83 -7.64 12.64
N LEU A 48 -14.81 -7.91 11.83
CA LEU A 48 -13.56 -7.14 11.84
C LEU A 48 -13.78 -5.69 11.37
N ASN A 49 -14.60 -5.49 10.34
CA ASN A 49 -14.99 -4.16 9.88
C ASN A 49 -15.78 -3.37 10.93
N ALA A 50 -16.67 -4.03 11.67
CA ALA A 50 -17.39 -3.40 12.78
C ALA A 50 -16.45 -2.97 13.93
N VAL A 51 -15.37 -3.72 14.18
CA VAL A 51 -14.33 -3.32 15.14
C VAL A 51 -13.53 -2.12 14.59
N TYR A 52 -13.18 -2.10 13.30
CA TYR A 52 -12.51 -0.96 12.67
C TYR A 52 -13.36 0.32 12.73
N GLU A 53 -14.67 0.24 12.49
CA GLU A 53 -15.57 1.38 12.63
C GLU A 53 -15.65 1.88 14.08
N LYS A 54 -15.63 0.98 15.08
CA LYS A 54 -15.57 1.38 16.50
C LYS A 54 -14.29 2.11 16.83
N PHE A 55 -13.14 1.68 16.30
CA PHE A 55 -11.87 2.39 16.45
C PHE A 55 -11.89 3.76 15.76
N ALA A 56 -12.50 3.86 14.57
CA ALA A 56 -12.62 5.12 13.83
C ALA A 56 -13.50 6.17 14.54
N ASN A 57 -14.47 5.72 15.35
CA ASN A 57 -15.39 6.58 16.08
C ASN A 57 -14.87 7.02 17.48
N LEU A 58 -13.63 6.67 17.85
CA LEU A 58 -13.06 7.10 19.12
C LEU A 58 -12.71 8.60 19.12
N PRO A 59 -12.97 9.32 20.22
CA PRO A 59 -12.69 10.76 20.30
C PRO A 59 -11.18 11.02 20.26
N SER A 60 -10.70 11.69 19.21
CA SER A 60 -9.29 12.03 18.99
C SER A 60 -8.78 13.23 19.80
N ASN A 61 -9.69 13.96 20.45
CA ASN A 61 -9.39 15.25 21.08
C ASN A 61 -9.00 15.12 22.57
N ASP A 62 -9.16 13.94 23.17
CA ASP A 62 -8.78 13.63 24.55
C ASP A 62 -8.12 12.25 24.63
N ILE A 63 -6.81 12.24 24.90
CA ILE A 63 -5.97 11.04 25.00
C ILE A 63 -6.49 10.05 26.06
N GLN A 64 -7.02 10.53 27.18
CA GLN A 64 -7.51 9.66 28.25
C GLN A 64 -8.77 8.91 27.80
N GLN A 65 -9.69 9.61 27.12
CA GLN A 65 -10.91 9.01 26.59
C GLN A 65 -10.63 8.07 25.41
N TYR A 66 -9.67 8.41 24.54
CA TYR A 66 -9.22 7.53 23.46
C TYR A 66 -8.72 6.19 24.01
N PHE A 67 -7.75 6.20 24.93
CA PHE A 67 -7.21 4.95 25.51
C PHE A 67 -8.21 4.21 26.40
N HIS A 68 -9.20 4.90 26.98
CA HIS A 68 -10.31 4.25 27.67
C HIS A 68 -11.19 3.46 26.67
N GLY A 69 -11.62 4.08 25.57
CA GLY A 69 -12.40 3.41 24.53
C GLY A 69 -11.65 2.26 23.85
N VAL A 70 -10.33 2.39 23.64
CA VAL A 70 -9.50 1.26 23.17
C VAL A 70 -9.54 0.08 24.14
N ARG A 71 -9.47 0.32 25.45
CA ARG A 71 -9.54 -0.74 26.47
C ARG A 71 -10.91 -1.42 26.52
N GLU A 72 -11.98 -0.66 26.32
CA GLU A 72 -13.34 -1.21 26.24
C GLU A 72 -13.49 -2.12 25.01
N ILE A 73 -13.04 -1.68 23.83
CA ILE A 73 -13.07 -2.49 22.62
C ILE A 73 -12.24 -3.79 22.79
N VAL A 74 -11.05 -3.70 23.39
CA VAL A 74 -10.22 -4.89 23.67
C VAL A 74 -10.90 -5.84 24.65
N THR A 75 -11.60 -5.31 25.65
CA THR A 75 -12.33 -6.13 26.63
C THR A 75 -13.51 -6.83 25.97
N GLU A 76 -14.28 -6.12 25.15
CA GLU A 76 -15.40 -6.69 24.39
C GLU A 76 -14.95 -7.82 23.44
N VAL A 77 -13.83 -7.63 22.74
CA VAL A 77 -13.27 -8.64 21.83
C VAL A 77 -12.80 -9.88 22.61
N LYS A 78 -12.18 -9.69 23.78
CA LYS A 78 -11.77 -10.80 24.66
C LYS A 78 -12.97 -11.58 25.19
N GLU A 79 -14.00 -10.90 25.69
CA GLU A 79 -15.22 -11.57 26.18
C GLU A 79 -15.90 -12.39 25.07
N LYS A 80 -15.90 -11.89 23.83
CA LYS A 80 -16.39 -12.66 22.67
C LYS A 80 -15.51 -13.86 22.35
N ALA A 81 -14.19 -13.71 22.43
CA ALA A 81 -13.25 -14.82 22.20
C ALA A 81 -13.47 -15.94 23.24
N ASP A 82 -13.60 -15.58 24.52
CA ASP A 82 -13.85 -16.52 25.61
C ASP A 82 -15.21 -17.23 25.44
N ALA A 83 -16.26 -16.50 25.08
CA ALA A 83 -17.58 -17.07 24.79
C ALA A 83 -17.56 -18.03 23.59
N CYS A 84 -16.79 -17.72 22.55
CA CYS A 84 -16.58 -18.61 21.40
C CYS A 84 -15.83 -19.89 21.80
N GLU A 85 -14.82 -19.78 22.64
CA GLU A 85 -14.05 -20.93 23.13
C GLU A 85 -14.91 -21.87 23.99
N GLU A 86 -15.73 -21.32 24.90
CA GLU A 86 -16.73 -22.08 25.64
C GLU A 86 -17.75 -22.77 24.71
N ARG A 87 -18.20 -22.08 23.67
CA ARG A 87 -19.14 -22.63 22.69
C ARG A 87 -18.51 -23.78 21.91
N ILE A 88 -17.25 -23.68 21.50
CA ILE A 88 -16.51 -24.76 20.83
C ILE A 88 -16.40 -25.97 21.75
N LEU A 89 -16.08 -25.78 23.03
CA LEU A 89 -16.00 -26.86 24.01
C LEU A 89 -17.35 -27.57 24.20
N TYR A 90 -18.44 -26.79 24.32
CA TYR A 90 -19.80 -27.32 24.38
C TYR A 90 -20.16 -28.12 23.12
N LEU A 91 -19.88 -27.57 21.93
CA LEU A 91 -20.15 -28.23 20.66
C LEU A 91 -19.34 -29.52 20.50
N ARG A 92 -18.07 -29.55 20.95
CA ARG A 92 -17.25 -30.78 20.93
C ARG A 92 -17.84 -31.89 21.80
N GLN A 93 -18.55 -31.56 22.87
CA GLN A 93 -19.22 -32.54 23.73
C GLN A 93 -20.61 -32.96 23.20
N ASP A 94 -21.38 -32.03 22.62
CA ASP A 94 -22.74 -32.30 22.14
C ASP A 94 -22.78 -32.98 20.76
N LEU A 95 -21.83 -32.65 19.86
CA LEU A 95 -21.80 -33.17 18.49
C LEU A 95 -21.76 -34.72 18.42
N PRO A 96 -20.99 -35.44 19.26
CA PRO A 96 -21.03 -36.90 19.32
C PRO A 96 -22.40 -37.44 19.75
N TYR A 97 -23.09 -36.78 20.68
CA TYR A 97 -24.43 -37.16 21.11
C TYR A 97 -25.45 -36.93 20.00
N LYS A 98 -25.40 -35.77 19.33
CA LYS A 98 -26.24 -35.45 18.18
C LYS A 98 -25.99 -36.39 17.00
N MET A 99 -24.74 -36.75 16.71
CA MET A 99 -24.42 -37.78 15.70
C MET A 99 -25.00 -39.15 16.07
N LYS A 100 -25.01 -39.50 17.36
CA LYS A 100 -25.62 -40.73 17.85
C LYS A 100 -27.16 -40.68 17.75
N GLU A 101 -27.78 -39.54 18.03
CA GLU A 101 -29.21 -39.30 17.78
C GLU A 101 -29.55 -39.39 16.30
N VAL A 102 -28.79 -38.75 15.41
CA VAL A 102 -28.99 -38.82 13.95
C VAL A 102 -28.82 -40.24 13.45
N SER A 103 -27.81 -40.97 13.93
CA SER A 103 -27.61 -42.39 13.59
C SER A 103 -28.77 -43.25 14.10
N LYS A 104 -29.33 -42.94 15.27
CA LYS A 104 -30.52 -43.60 15.82
C LYS A 104 -31.74 -43.32 14.94
N VAL A 105 -31.98 -42.06 14.58
CA VAL A 105 -33.07 -41.64 13.69
C VAL A 105 -32.91 -42.25 12.30
N GLN A 106 -31.70 -42.34 11.75
CA GLN A 106 -31.42 -43.01 10.48
C GLN A 106 -31.78 -44.50 10.54
N ASN A 107 -31.44 -45.17 11.65
CA ASN A 107 -31.80 -46.58 11.87
C ASN A 107 -33.31 -46.75 12.09
N GLU A 108 -33.97 -45.81 12.77
CA GLU A 108 -35.43 -45.78 12.90
C GLU A 108 -36.10 -45.54 11.54
N LEU A 109 -35.59 -44.63 10.72
CA LEU A 109 -36.03 -44.39 9.34
C LEU A 109 -35.85 -45.62 8.44
N LEU A 110 -34.74 -46.35 8.60
CA LEU A 110 -34.53 -47.62 7.89
C LEU A 110 -35.55 -48.68 8.33
N LYS A 111 -35.82 -48.79 9.63
CA LYS A 111 -36.89 -49.65 10.15
C LYS A 111 -38.27 -49.21 9.68
N GLU A 112 -38.55 -47.92 9.65
CA GLU A 112 -39.82 -47.38 9.13
C GLU A 112 -39.93 -47.58 7.62
N ARG A 113 -38.84 -47.50 6.86
CA ARG A 113 -38.81 -47.86 5.44
C ARG A 113 -39.10 -49.35 5.23
N GLU A 114 -38.52 -50.23 6.05
CA GLU A 114 -38.84 -51.66 6.02
C GLU A 114 -40.28 -51.92 6.43
N ARG A 115 -40.78 -51.27 7.50
CA ARG A 115 -42.19 -51.33 7.91
C ARG A 115 -43.12 -50.84 6.81
N ALA A 116 -42.83 -49.69 6.19
CA ALA A 116 -43.59 -49.15 5.08
C ALA A 116 -43.53 -50.08 3.88
N SER A 117 -42.39 -50.71 3.58
CA SER A 117 -42.27 -51.73 2.54
C SER A 117 -43.11 -52.98 2.86
N ASN A 118 -43.12 -53.42 4.12
CA ASN A 118 -43.91 -54.56 4.60
C ASN A 118 -45.40 -54.25 4.61
N VAL A 119 -45.81 -53.05 5.05
CA VAL A 119 -47.20 -52.56 4.99
C VAL A 119 -47.63 -52.39 3.54
N LEU A 120 -46.76 -51.88 2.66
CA LEU A 120 -47.03 -51.80 1.22
C LEU A 120 -47.17 -53.20 0.62
N HIS A 121 -46.37 -54.17 1.07
CA HIS A 121 -46.48 -55.57 0.65
C HIS A 121 -47.77 -56.21 1.15
N GLU A 122 -48.11 -56.07 2.43
CA GLU A 122 -49.35 -56.56 3.05
C GLU A 122 -50.58 -55.86 2.44
N PHE A 123 -50.51 -54.57 2.15
CA PHE A 123 -51.54 -53.84 1.42
C PHE A 123 -51.68 -54.37 0.00
N LYS A 124 -50.57 -54.62 -0.72
CA LYS A 124 -50.61 -55.25 -2.05
C LYS A 124 -51.24 -56.63 -1.95
N GLU A 125 -50.85 -57.48 -1.01
CA GLU A 125 -51.45 -58.81 -0.80
C GLU A 125 -52.93 -58.72 -0.47
N LYS A 126 -53.33 -57.88 0.49
CA LYS A 126 -54.75 -57.66 0.83
C LYS A 126 -55.54 -57.09 -0.34
N ARG A 127 -54.96 -56.16 -1.09
CA ARG A 127 -55.56 -55.61 -2.32
C ARG A 127 -55.73 -56.71 -3.36
N GLU A 128 -54.72 -57.54 -3.61
CA GLU A 128 -54.84 -58.69 -4.51
C GLU A 128 -55.91 -59.67 -4.01
N LEU A 129 -56.01 -59.91 -2.71
CA LEU A 129 -57.03 -60.78 -2.11
C LEU A 129 -58.44 -60.21 -2.26
N VAL A 130 -58.60 -58.90 -2.06
CA VAL A 130 -59.86 -58.17 -2.28
C VAL A 130 -60.20 -58.17 -3.77
N MET A 131 -59.25 -57.90 -4.66
CA MET A 131 -59.43 -57.94 -6.11
C MET A 131 -59.79 -59.36 -6.58
N HIS A 132 -59.18 -60.39 -6.01
CA HIS A 132 -59.51 -61.79 -6.29
C HIS A 132 -60.90 -62.17 -5.78
N LYS A 133 -61.28 -61.74 -4.57
CA LYS A 133 -62.65 -61.91 -4.05
C LYS A 133 -63.68 -61.15 -4.89
N LEU A 134 -63.39 -59.92 -5.29
CA LEU A 134 -64.25 -59.13 -6.17
C LEU A 134 -64.44 -59.83 -7.52
N LYS A 135 -63.36 -60.42 -8.06
CA LYS A 135 -63.37 -61.19 -9.31
C LYS A 135 -64.17 -62.50 -9.19
N SER A 136 -64.21 -63.14 -8.02
CA SER A 136 -64.98 -64.38 -7.80
C SER A 136 -66.43 -64.16 -7.39
N GLU A 137 -66.71 -63.16 -6.56
CA GLU A 137 -68.03 -62.92 -5.94
C GLU A 137 -68.88 -61.89 -6.70
N ALA A 138 -68.24 -60.95 -7.41
CA ALA A 138 -68.91 -59.91 -8.19
C ALA A 138 -68.14 -59.61 -9.51
N PRO A 139 -67.96 -60.61 -10.40
CA PRO A 139 -67.17 -60.48 -11.62
C PRO A 139 -67.62 -59.31 -12.50
N ASP A 140 -68.93 -59.01 -12.53
CA ASP A 140 -69.49 -57.90 -13.29
C ASP A 140 -69.07 -56.53 -12.74
N LEU A 141 -68.94 -56.38 -11.41
CA LEU A 141 -68.48 -55.14 -10.77
C LEU A 141 -66.98 -54.97 -10.90
N PHE A 142 -66.22 -56.06 -10.75
CA PHE A 142 -64.77 -56.07 -10.98
C PHE A 142 -64.43 -55.68 -12.42
N ALA A 143 -65.10 -56.28 -13.40
CA ALA A 143 -64.93 -55.91 -14.81
C ALA A 143 -65.23 -54.43 -15.07
N LYS A 144 -66.28 -53.87 -14.44
CA LYS A 144 -66.61 -52.43 -14.56
C LYS A 144 -65.59 -51.51 -13.88
N LEU A 145 -65.06 -51.88 -12.71
CA LEU A 145 -64.04 -51.08 -12.00
C LEU A 145 -62.68 -51.15 -12.69
N ASP A 146 -62.29 -52.32 -13.20
CA ASP A 146 -61.06 -52.50 -13.97
C ASP A 146 -61.16 -51.76 -15.31
N TYR A 147 -62.33 -51.81 -15.95
CA TYR A 147 -62.65 -50.98 -17.11
C TYR A 147 -62.58 -49.48 -16.79
N TYR A 148 -63.16 -49.02 -15.67
CA TYR A 148 -63.10 -47.61 -15.26
C TYR A 148 -61.68 -47.15 -14.91
N SER A 149 -60.90 -47.98 -14.21
CA SER A 149 -59.49 -47.71 -13.88
C SER A 149 -58.63 -47.62 -15.14
N SER A 150 -58.83 -48.54 -16.07
CA SER A 150 -58.20 -48.51 -17.40
C SER A 150 -58.58 -47.24 -18.16
N LEU A 151 -59.87 -46.88 -18.18
CA LEU A 151 -60.37 -45.67 -18.83
C LEU A 151 -59.82 -44.39 -18.19
N LYS A 152 -59.66 -44.36 -16.86
CA LYS A 152 -59.08 -43.24 -16.13
C LYS A 152 -57.58 -43.07 -16.43
N ASN A 153 -56.82 -44.17 -16.41
CA ASN A 153 -55.39 -44.14 -16.77
C ASN A 153 -55.22 -43.75 -18.24
N GLU A 154 -56.06 -44.26 -19.14
CA GLU A 154 -56.08 -43.88 -20.55
C GLU A 154 -56.42 -42.40 -20.72
N LEU A 155 -57.41 -41.87 -19.99
CA LEU A 155 -57.74 -40.44 -20.01
C LEU A 155 -56.60 -39.56 -19.48
N GLN A 156 -55.90 -39.99 -18.42
CA GLN A 156 -54.72 -39.28 -17.90
C GLN A 156 -53.54 -39.31 -18.89
N LEU A 157 -53.30 -40.48 -19.51
CA LEU A 157 -52.30 -40.64 -20.55
C LEU A 157 -52.61 -39.77 -21.78
N LEU A 158 -53.87 -39.76 -22.23
CA LEU A 158 -54.32 -38.94 -23.36
C LEU A 158 -54.22 -37.45 -23.04
N ALA A 159 -54.59 -37.02 -21.83
CA ALA A 159 -54.45 -35.63 -21.40
C ALA A 159 -52.98 -35.19 -21.38
N PHE A 160 -52.10 -36.00 -20.79
CA PHE A 160 -50.66 -35.73 -20.79
C PHE A 160 -50.07 -35.73 -22.20
N THR A 161 -50.45 -36.71 -23.04
CA THR A 161 -50.00 -36.80 -24.43
C THR A 161 -50.45 -35.59 -25.23
N ARG A 162 -51.70 -35.14 -25.07
CA ARG A 162 -52.22 -33.92 -25.70
C ARG A 162 -51.38 -32.71 -25.29
N ASP A 163 -51.18 -32.50 -23.99
CA ASP A 163 -50.44 -31.33 -23.48
C ASP A 163 -48.96 -31.37 -23.93
N PHE A 164 -48.36 -32.55 -23.98
CA PHE A 164 -47.02 -32.77 -24.51
C PHE A 164 -46.93 -32.47 -26.01
N LEU A 165 -47.85 -33.00 -26.82
CA LEU A 165 -47.89 -32.76 -28.28
C LEU A 165 -48.19 -31.28 -28.60
N GLU A 166 -49.06 -30.64 -27.83
CA GLU A 166 -49.33 -29.21 -27.96
C GLU A 166 -48.08 -28.38 -27.64
N SER A 167 -47.38 -28.71 -26.57
CA SER A 167 -46.13 -28.04 -26.19
C SER A 167 -45.02 -28.30 -27.21
N LYS A 168 -44.91 -29.51 -27.75
CA LYS A 168 -44.01 -29.85 -28.87
C LYS A 168 -44.33 -29.02 -30.11
N ARG A 169 -45.60 -28.87 -30.47
CA ARG A 169 -46.03 -28.04 -31.62
C ARG A 169 -45.67 -26.58 -31.38
N ARG A 170 -45.94 -26.04 -30.18
CA ARG A 170 -45.58 -24.68 -29.80
C ARG A 170 -44.06 -24.46 -29.87
N LEU A 171 -43.26 -25.41 -29.40
CA LEU A 171 -41.80 -25.35 -29.49
C LEU A 171 -41.31 -25.31 -30.95
N LYS A 172 -41.88 -26.15 -31.83
CA LYS A 172 -41.53 -26.14 -33.26
C LYS A 172 -41.90 -24.83 -33.95
N VAL A 173 -43.05 -24.25 -33.62
CA VAL A 173 -43.46 -22.93 -34.12
C VAL A 173 -42.53 -21.84 -33.59
N ALA A 174 -42.19 -21.88 -32.30
CA ALA A 174 -41.28 -20.93 -31.68
C ALA A 174 -39.87 -20.98 -32.29
N LEU A 175 -39.35 -22.20 -32.56
CA LEU A 175 -38.09 -22.39 -33.29
C LEU A 175 -38.14 -21.82 -34.71
N ALA A 176 -39.24 -22.01 -35.43
CA ALA A 176 -39.38 -21.49 -36.79
C ALA A 176 -39.47 -19.95 -36.84
N ASN A 177 -40.12 -19.34 -35.84
CA ASN A 177 -40.32 -17.90 -35.74
C ASN A 177 -39.21 -17.18 -34.96
N SER A 178 -38.23 -17.90 -34.41
CA SER A 178 -37.21 -17.36 -33.50
C SER A 178 -37.80 -16.64 -32.27
N ASP A 179 -38.94 -17.13 -31.76
CA ASP A 179 -39.62 -16.58 -30.58
C ASP A 179 -39.06 -17.24 -29.31
N VAL A 180 -38.07 -16.58 -28.72
CA VAL A 180 -37.33 -17.07 -27.55
C VAL A 180 -38.22 -17.20 -26.30
N PRO A 181 -39.09 -16.20 -25.94
CA PRO A 181 -40.02 -16.35 -24.83
C PRO A 181 -40.97 -17.55 -24.98
N ALA A 182 -41.53 -17.75 -26.17
CA ALA A 182 -42.43 -18.88 -26.44
C ALA A 182 -41.69 -20.21 -26.35
N LEU A 183 -40.44 -20.26 -26.81
CA LEU A 183 -39.57 -21.43 -26.73
C LEU A 183 -39.27 -21.81 -25.28
N ARG A 184 -38.93 -20.84 -24.42
CA ARG A 184 -38.72 -21.06 -22.98
C ARG A 184 -39.93 -21.70 -22.33
N LYS A 185 -41.11 -21.09 -22.53
CA LYS A 185 -42.37 -21.57 -21.95
C LYS A 185 -42.69 -23.00 -22.40
N ALA A 186 -42.46 -23.32 -23.67
CA ALA A 186 -42.67 -24.66 -24.20
C ALA A 186 -41.68 -25.68 -23.60
N LEU A 187 -40.41 -25.33 -23.47
CA LEU A 187 -39.38 -26.18 -22.84
C LEU A 187 -39.71 -26.49 -21.38
N THR A 188 -40.07 -25.49 -20.58
CA THR A 188 -40.42 -25.69 -19.16
C THR A 188 -41.61 -26.64 -18.99
N VAL A 189 -42.62 -26.56 -19.87
CA VAL A 189 -43.77 -27.49 -19.83
C VAL A 189 -43.36 -28.89 -20.25
N LEU A 190 -42.51 -29.02 -21.28
CA LEU A 190 -42.01 -30.31 -21.74
C LEU A 190 -41.16 -31.03 -20.70
N GLN A 191 -40.53 -30.31 -19.77
CA GLN A 191 -39.70 -30.86 -18.69
C GLN A 191 -40.52 -31.41 -17.50
N ARG A 192 -41.83 -31.16 -17.40
CA ARG A 192 -42.67 -31.61 -16.26
C ARG A 192 -42.84 -33.13 -16.22
N GLN A 193 -42.66 -33.76 -15.06
CA GLN A 193 -42.89 -35.19 -14.89
C GLN A 193 -44.39 -35.52 -14.81
N PRO A 194 -44.83 -36.72 -15.24
CA PRO A 194 -46.23 -37.13 -15.14
C PRO A 194 -46.62 -37.40 -13.67
N ASP A 195 -47.75 -36.86 -13.24
CA ASP A 195 -48.30 -37.03 -11.88
C ASP A 195 -49.11 -38.33 -11.69
N PHE A 196 -48.97 -39.30 -12.61
CA PHE A 196 -49.69 -40.57 -12.63
C PHE A 196 -48.78 -41.73 -13.03
N THR A 197 -49.24 -42.96 -12.78
CA THR A 197 -48.49 -44.18 -13.12
C THR A 197 -48.56 -44.44 -14.63
N MET A 198 -47.48 -44.11 -15.34
CA MET A 198 -47.31 -44.39 -16.76
C MET A 198 -46.56 -45.71 -16.98
N ASN A 199 -46.85 -46.41 -18.08
CA ASN A 199 -46.09 -47.60 -18.47
C ASN A 199 -44.61 -47.23 -18.74
N PRO A 200 -43.62 -48.00 -18.26
CA PRO A 200 -42.21 -47.77 -18.57
C PRO A 200 -41.91 -47.57 -20.06
N LYS A 201 -42.58 -48.30 -20.96
CA LYS A 201 -42.42 -48.17 -22.41
C LYS A 201 -42.93 -46.83 -22.94
N GLU A 202 -44.06 -46.35 -22.42
CA GLU A 202 -44.62 -45.04 -22.78
C GLU A 202 -43.72 -43.92 -22.27
N MET A 203 -43.24 -44.05 -21.03
CA MET A 203 -42.31 -43.10 -20.42
C MET A 203 -41.01 -42.98 -21.22
N GLU A 204 -40.49 -44.10 -21.72
CA GLU A 204 -39.30 -44.14 -22.58
C GLU A 204 -39.50 -43.35 -23.88
N ILE A 205 -40.68 -43.44 -24.51
CA ILE A 205 -41.02 -42.68 -25.71
C ILE A 205 -40.99 -41.17 -25.44
N PHE A 206 -41.63 -40.70 -24.36
CA PHE A 206 -41.62 -39.29 -23.99
C PHE A 206 -40.22 -38.80 -23.63
N CYS A 207 -39.42 -39.61 -22.91
CA CYS A 207 -38.04 -39.28 -22.58
C CYS A 207 -37.14 -39.17 -23.82
N LEU A 208 -37.29 -40.07 -24.79
CA LEU A 208 -36.55 -40.00 -26.06
C LEU A 208 -36.93 -38.76 -26.85
N GLU A 209 -38.22 -38.45 -26.90
CA GLU A 209 -38.72 -37.29 -27.65
C GLU A 209 -38.32 -35.96 -26.97
N ARG A 210 -38.29 -35.89 -25.64
CA ARG A 210 -37.74 -34.76 -24.89
C ARG A 210 -36.29 -34.51 -25.25
N ARG A 211 -35.46 -35.56 -25.27
CA ARG A 211 -34.04 -35.46 -25.64
C ARG A 211 -33.87 -34.88 -27.05
N LYS A 212 -34.61 -35.40 -28.03
CA LYS A 212 -34.59 -34.85 -29.40
C LYS A 212 -34.96 -33.37 -29.46
N LEU A 213 -36.01 -32.95 -28.76
CA LEU A 213 -36.44 -31.55 -28.75
C LEU A 213 -35.42 -30.64 -28.02
N ALA A 214 -34.79 -31.15 -26.96
CA ALA A 214 -33.70 -30.45 -26.28
C ALA A 214 -32.46 -30.32 -27.18
N ASP A 215 -32.08 -31.36 -27.92
CA ASP A 215 -30.96 -31.33 -28.87
C ASP A 215 -31.20 -30.30 -29.99
N GLU A 216 -32.42 -30.23 -30.53
CA GLU A 216 -32.79 -29.23 -31.53
C GLU A 216 -32.68 -27.79 -30.97
N ALA A 217 -33.21 -27.56 -29.76
CA ALA A 217 -33.09 -26.26 -29.10
C ALA A 217 -31.63 -25.92 -28.79
N ARG A 218 -30.80 -26.90 -28.42
CA ARG A 218 -29.37 -26.75 -28.12
C ARG A 218 -28.55 -26.31 -29.35
N VAL A 219 -28.97 -26.67 -30.56
CA VAL A 219 -28.32 -26.20 -31.80
C VAL A 219 -28.76 -24.78 -32.17
N PHE A 220 -30.01 -24.43 -31.88
CA PHE A 220 -30.59 -23.13 -32.23
C PHE A 220 -30.19 -22.01 -31.27
N ILE A 221 -30.35 -22.22 -29.96
CA ILE A 221 -30.22 -21.17 -28.93
C ILE A 221 -28.84 -20.51 -28.93
N PRO A 222 -27.70 -21.22 -29.00
CA PRO A 222 -26.38 -20.60 -29.12
C PRO A 222 -26.23 -19.70 -30.36
N LYS A 223 -26.82 -20.08 -31.50
CA LYS A 223 -26.78 -19.26 -32.72
C LYS A 223 -27.59 -17.98 -32.54
N GLU A 224 -28.74 -18.10 -31.88
CA GLU A 224 -29.62 -16.97 -31.60
C GLU A 224 -29.01 -16.00 -30.59
N ILE A 225 -28.36 -16.49 -29.53
CA ILE A 225 -27.58 -15.65 -28.59
C ILE A 225 -26.52 -14.85 -29.34
N ASN A 226 -25.72 -15.51 -30.19
CA ASN A 226 -24.69 -14.82 -30.98
C ASN A 226 -25.28 -13.80 -31.96
N ARG A 227 -26.44 -14.06 -32.56
CA ARG A 227 -27.15 -13.12 -33.43
C ARG A 227 -27.59 -11.89 -32.64
N LEU A 228 -28.24 -12.08 -31.48
CA LEU A 228 -28.71 -11.00 -30.62
C LEU A 228 -27.55 -10.13 -30.10
N LEU A 229 -26.43 -10.74 -29.70
CA LEU A 229 -25.22 -9.99 -29.31
C LEU A 229 -24.68 -9.15 -30.48
N LYS A 230 -24.69 -9.70 -31.69
CA LYS A 230 -24.26 -8.96 -32.89
C LYS A 230 -25.20 -7.79 -33.23
N ASP A 231 -26.51 -7.99 -33.11
CA ASP A 231 -27.53 -6.96 -33.36
C ASP A 231 -27.51 -5.87 -32.28
N LEU A 232 -27.09 -6.21 -31.06
CA LEU A 232 -26.80 -5.26 -29.99
C LEU A 232 -25.49 -4.48 -30.22
N HIS A 233 -24.70 -4.82 -31.23
CA HIS A 233 -23.34 -4.29 -31.43
C HIS A 233 -22.40 -4.57 -30.24
N TYR A 234 -22.58 -5.71 -29.57
CA TYR A 234 -21.71 -6.15 -28.49
C TYR A 234 -20.44 -6.83 -29.04
N PRO A 235 -19.24 -6.59 -28.47
CA PRO A 235 -18.95 -5.71 -27.33
C PRO A 235 -18.97 -4.22 -27.62
N PHE A 236 -19.36 -3.43 -26.62
CA PHE A 236 -19.44 -1.98 -26.73
C PHE A 236 -18.05 -1.33 -26.61
N ASP A 237 -17.79 -0.33 -27.44
CA ASP A 237 -16.55 0.46 -27.37
C ASP A 237 -16.64 1.60 -26.35
N ASP A 238 -17.85 2.14 -26.13
CA ASP A 238 -18.16 3.23 -25.20
C ASP A 238 -19.43 2.94 -24.38
N HIS A 239 -19.68 3.75 -23.35
CA HIS A 239 -20.92 3.70 -22.57
C HIS A 239 -22.15 3.79 -23.48
N SER A 240 -22.88 2.69 -23.59
CA SER A 240 -24.05 2.58 -24.45
C SER A 240 -25.32 2.85 -23.64
N ASP A 241 -26.17 3.76 -24.10
CA ASP A 241 -27.50 3.98 -23.49
C ASP A 241 -28.43 2.83 -23.91
N PHE A 242 -28.77 1.97 -22.94
CA PHE A 242 -29.52 0.73 -23.18
C PHE A 242 -31.02 0.95 -23.37
N SER A 243 -31.53 2.19 -23.24
CA SER A 243 -32.96 2.50 -23.38
C SER A 243 -33.51 2.17 -24.77
N ALA A 244 -32.72 2.39 -25.83
CA ALA A 244 -33.14 2.12 -27.21
C ALA A 244 -33.16 0.61 -27.57
N SER A 245 -32.44 -0.24 -26.81
CA SER A 245 -32.23 -1.66 -27.12
C SER A 245 -32.78 -2.60 -26.05
N GLU A 246 -33.68 -2.11 -25.18
CA GLU A 246 -34.20 -2.87 -24.04
C GLU A 246 -34.96 -4.15 -24.45
N SER A 247 -35.65 -4.12 -25.59
CA SER A 247 -36.34 -5.30 -26.15
C SER A 247 -35.36 -6.40 -26.62
N LEU A 248 -34.23 -6.01 -27.22
CA LEU A 248 -33.17 -6.94 -27.62
C LEU A 248 -32.45 -7.52 -26.40
N ALA A 249 -32.20 -6.70 -25.38
CA ALA A 249 -31.60 -7.14 -24.12
C ALA A 249 -32.51 -8.14 -23.38
N ALA A 250 -33.82 -7.90 -23.35
CA ALA A 250 -34.80 -8.83 -22.77
C ALA A 250 -34.81 -10.18 -23.51
N ASN A 251 -34.81 -10.15 -24.85
CA ASN A 251 -34.72 -11.37 -25.67
C ASN A 251 -33.42 -12.14 -25.43
N LEU A 252 -32.29 -11.44 -25.23
CA LEU A 252 -31.01 -12.05 -24.90
C LEU A 252 -31.06 -12.75 -23.53
N VAL A 253 -31.66 -12.10 -22.54
CA VAL A 253 -31.84 -12.67 -21.19
C VAL A 253 -32.71 -13.91 -21.24
N ASP A 254 -33.81 -13.89 -21.99
CA ASP A 254 -34.64 -15.08 -22.19
C ASP A 254 -33.88 -16.19 -22.93
N ALA A 255 -33.02 -15.86 -23.89
CA ALA A 255 -32.21 -16.85 -24.62
C ALA A 255 -31.16 -17.51 -23.71
N LEU A 256 -30.50 -16.72 -22.86
CA LEU A 256 -29.55 -17.21 -21.86
C LEU A 256 -30.25 -18.07 -20.80
N LYS A 257 -31.44 -17.68 -20.35
CA LYS A 257 -32.27 -18.52 -19.45
C LYS A 257 -32.71 -19.82 -20.11
N CYS A 258 -33.13 -19.79 -21.37
CA CYS A 258 -33.41 -21.00 -22.15
C CYS A 258 -32.21 -21.93 -22.20
N TYR A 259 -31.01 -21.39 -22.42
CA TYR A 259 -29.79 -22.18 -22.46
C TYR A 259 -29.48 -22.81 -21.09
N SER A 260 -29.65 -22.05 -20.00
CA SER A 260 -29.53 -22.56 -18.63
C SER A 260 -30.50 -23.71 -18.34
N ASP A 261 -31.77 -23.57 -18.76
CA ASP A 261 -32.82 -24.59 -18.59
C ASP A 261 -32.51 -25.89 -19.37
N ILE A 262 -31.82 -25.79 -20.51
CA ILE A 262 -31.35 -26.96 -21.29
C ILE A 262 -30.19 -27.65 -20.57
N LEU A 263 -29.21 -26.89 -20.07
CA LEU A 263 -28.05 -27.43 -19.35
C LEU A 263 -28.44 -28.18 -18.06
N LEU A 264 -29.47 -27.68 -17.36
CA LEU A 264 -30.08 -28.34 -16.20
C LEU A 264 -30.55 -29.77 -16.48
N CYS A 265 -31.05 -30.05 -17.69
CA CYS A 265 -31.54 -31.38 -18.06
C CYS A 265 -30.43 -32.40 -18.31
N ASP A 266 -29.23 -31.94 -18.68
CA ASP A 266 -28.08 -32.79 -18.98
C ASP A 266 -27.24 -33.13 -17.73
N GLY A 267 -27.55 -32.53 -16.58
CA GLY A 267 -26.77 -32.70 -15.35
C GLY A 267 -25.40 -32.03 -15.39
N SER A 268 -25.19 -31.04 -16.26
CA SER A 268 -23.92 -30.32 -16.35
C SER A 268 -23.69 -29.49 -15.08
N THR A 269 -22.52 -29.64 -14.47
CA THR A 269 -22.13 -28.95 -13.24
C THR A 269 -21.58 -27.53 -13.46
N ASP A 270 -21.18 -27.17 -14.69
CA ASP A 270 -20.51 -25.90 -15.02
C ASP A 270 -21.38 -24.93 -15.83
N ARG A 271 -22.57 -24.61 -15.33
CA ARG A 271 -23.58 -23.83 -16.09
C ARG A 271 -23.20 -22.37 -16.26
N ASP A 272 -22.74 -21.74 -15.20
CA ASP A 272 -22.52 -20.30 -15.15
C ASP A 272 -21.33 -19.91 -16.03
N SER A 273 -20.25 -20.70 -15.99
CA SER A 273 -19.09 -20.56 -16.90
C SER A 273 -19.50 -20.65 -18.38
N MET A 274 -20.34 -21.61 -18.75
CA MET A 274 -20.83 -21.75 -20.13
C MET A 274 -21.68 -20.55 -20.57
N LEU A 275 -22.53 -20.02 -19.69
CA LEU A 275 -23.32 -18.81 -19.97
C LEU A 275 -22.40 -17.60 -20.17
N LEU A 276 -21.44 -17.39 -19.26
CA LEU A 276 -20.49 -16.28 -19.32
C LEU A 276 -19.57 -16.37 -20.55
N SER A 277 -19.28 -17.57 -21.05
CA SER A 277 -18.47 -17.75 -22.27
C SER A 277 -19.06 -17.04 -23.50
N PHE A 278 -20.38 -16.96 -23.63
CA PHE A 278 -21.02 -16.21 -24.72
C PHE A 278 -20.75 -14.71 -24.62
N LEU A 279 -20.62 -14.18 -23.40
CA LEU A 279 -20.37 -12.77 -23.14
C LEU A 279 -18.88 -12.43 -23.21
N HIS A 280 -17.99 -13.37 -22.91
CA HIS A 280 -16.55 -13.13 -22.87
C HIS A 280 -15.85 -13.39 -24.22
N ASN A 281 -16.25 -14.44 -24.95
CA ASN A 281 -15.61 -14.84 -26.22
C ASN A 281 -15.54 -13.72 -27.28
N PRO A 282 -16.56 -12.85 -27.45
CA PRO A 282 -16.48 -11.76 -28.43
C PRO A 282 -15.30 -10.80 -28.19
N PHE A 283 -14.96 -10.52 -26.93
CA PHE A 283 -13.78 -9.71 -26.60
C PHE A 283 -12.49 -10.41 -26.99
N ALA A 284 -12.35 -11.69 -26.64
CA ALA A 284 -11.16 -12.47 -26.98
C ALA A 284 -10.93 -12.51 -28.50
N GLN A 285 -11.98 -12.77 -29.29
CA GLN A 285 -11.90 -12.81 -30.75
C GLN A 285 -11.49 -11.45 -31.34
N ARG A 286 -12.08 -10.36 -30.84
CA ARG A 286 -11.77 -9.00 -31.30
C ARG A 286 -10.35 -8.60 -30.91
N PHE A 287 -9.93 -8.89 -29.69
CA PHE A 287 -8.60 -8.60 -29.19
C PHE A 287 -7.52 -9.37 -29.97
N GLU A 288 -7.72 -10.67 -30.18
CA GLU A 288 -6.83 -11.50 -31.00
C GLU A 288 -6.72 -11.01 -32.44
N PHE A 289 -7.83 -10.57 -33.03
CA PHE A 289 -7.85 -10.02 -34.37
C PHE A 289 -7.01 -8.74 -34.51
N HIS A 290 -7.05 -7.85 -33.52
CA HIS A 290 -6.34 -6.57 -33.55
C HIS A 290 -4.88 -6.67 -33.09
N PHE A 291 -4.58 -7.47 -32.07
CA PHE A 291 -3.28 -7.43 -31.39
C PHE A 291 -2.43 -8.69 -31.50
N PHE A 292 -2.94 -9.80 -32.03
CA PHE A 292 -2.14 -11.01 -32.27
C PHE A 292 -1.89 -11.31 -33.75
N LYS A 293 -2.75 -10.81 -34.65
CA LYS A 293 -2.55 -10.96 -36.09
C LYS A 293 -1.61 -9.88 -36.64
N SER A 294 -1.05 -10.11 -37.83
CA SER A 294 -0.19 -9.16 -38.56
C SER A 294 -0.97 -7.95 -39.08
N ARG A 295 -1.48 -7.12 -38.16
CA ARG A 295 -2.24 -5.90 -38.41
C ARG A 295 -1.39 -4.69 -38.02
N LYS A 296 -1.75 -3.52 -38.58
CA LYS A 296 -1.12 -2.22 -38.22
C LYS A 296 -1.29 -1.85 -36.74
N THR A 297 -2.22 -2.48 -36.03
CA THR A 297 -2.51 -2.27 -34.61
C THR A 297 -1.64 -3.10 -33.67
N ASN A 298 -0.91 -4.09 -34.18
CA ASN A 298 0.03 -4.89 -33.39
C ASN A 298 1.43 -4.30 -33.55
N VAL A 299 1.74 -3.29 -32.73
CA VAL A 299 3.00 -2.54 -32.79
C VAL A 299 3.62 -2.53 -31.40
N ASP A 300 4.84 -3.04 -31.29
CA ASP A 300 5.54 -3.17 -30.00
C ASP A 300 5.87 -1.81 -29.35
N SER A 301 5.96 -0.73 -30.13
CA SER A 301 6.17 0.64 -29.62
C SER A 301 4.89 1.35 -29.18
N LYS A 302 3.73 0.69 -29.28
CA LYS A 302 2.41 1.27 -28.96
C LYS A 302 1.58 0.38 -28.02
N PRO A 303 2.10 -0.01 -26.84
CA PRO A 303 1.34 -0.81 -25.89
C PRO A 303 0.11 -0.09 -25.33
N GLU A 304 0.11 1.25 -25.29
CA GLU A 304 -1.03 2.05 -24.85
C GLU A 304 -2.33 1.73 -25.62
N TRP A 305 -2.24 1.24 -26.86
CA TRP A 305 -3.42 0.92 -27.67
C TRP A 305 -4.23 -0.25 -27.11
N PHE A 306 -3.57 -1.32 -26.65
CA PHE A 306 -4.31 -2.44 -26.11
C PHE A 306 -4.74 -2.18 -24.67
N PHE A 307 -3.94 -1.45 -23.88
CA PHE A 307 -4.32 -1.05 -22.52
C PHE A 307 -5.55 -0.13 -22.50
N ASN A 308 -5.56 0.91 -23.33
CA ASN A 308 -6.71 1.82 -23.43
C ASN A 308 -7.98 1.09 -23.91
N LEU A 309 -7.85 0.14 -24.84
CA LEU A 309 -9.00 -0.66 -25.27
C LEU A 309 -9.55 -1.54 -24.15
N LEU A 310 -8.68 -2.15 -23.34
CA LEU A 310 -9.13 -2.95 -22.18
C LEU A 310 -9.84 -2.07 -21.16
N LEU A 311 -9.30 -0.89 -20.84
CA LEU A 311 -9.95 0.08 -19.94
C LEU A 311 -11.31 0.51 -20.47
N SER A 312 -11.41 0.87 -21.75
CA SER A 312 -12.67 1.30 -22.36
C SER A 312 -13.71 0.18 -22.37
N TRP A 313 -13.29 -1.06 -22.65
CA TRP A 313 -14.17 -2.22 -22.59
C TRP A 313 -14.66 -2.53 -21.18
N ILE A 314 -13.78 -2.46 -20.16
CA ILE A 314 -14.18 -2.64 -18.76
C ILE A 314 -15.22 -1.57 -18.40
N ALA A 315 -14.92 -0.29 -18.62
CA ALA A 315 -15.81 0.82 -18.27
C ALA A 315 -17.15 0.78 -19.03
N GLY A 316 -17.11 0.58 -20.35
CA GLY A 316 -18.27 0.64 -21.23
C GLY A 316 -19.25 -0.52 -21.04
N ASN A 317 -18.76 -1.72 -20.69
CA ASN A 317 -19.57 -2.94 -20.64
C ASN A 317 -19.99 -3.34 -19.21
N MET A 318 -19.32 -2.85 -18.16
CA MET A 318 -19.65 -3.20 -16.77
C MET A 318 -21.11 -2.89 -16.38
N PRO A 319 -21.69 -1.71 -16.70
CA PRO A 319 -23.10 -1.43 -16.37
C PRO A 319 -24.09 -2.36 -17.07
N PHE A 320 -23.79 -2.74 -18.33
CA PHE A 320 -24.61 -3.69 -19.09
C PHE A 320 -24.60 -5.06 -18.44
N LEU A 321 -23.42 -5.58 -18.13
CA LEU A 321 -23.23 -6.89 -17.53
C LEU A 321 -23.82 -6.96 -16.13
N GLU A 322 -23.78 -5.86 -15.37
CA GLU A 322 -24.44 -5.79 -14.07
C GLU A 322 -25.97 -5.85 -14.21
N LYS A 323 -26.57 -5.06 -15.13
CA LYS A 323 -28.03 -5.12 -15.40
C LYS A 323 -28.46 -6.51 -15.87
N LEU A 324 -27.67 -7.13 -16.77
CA LEU A 324 -27.94 -8.46 -17.30
C LEU A 324 -27.75 -9.55 -16.22
N GLY A 325 -26.70 -9.45 -15.42
CA GLY A 325 -26.41 -10.35 -14.29
C GLY A 325 -27.53 -10.36 -13.26
N ARG A 326 -28.04 -9.19 -12.85
CA ARG A 326 -29.20 -9.09 -11.94
C ARG A 326 -30.48 -9.76 -12.49
N GLN A 327 -30.60 -9.92 -13.81
CA GLN A 327 -31.73 -10.61 -14.41
C GLN A 327 -31.50 -12.11 -14.57
N LEU A 328 -30.24 -12.57 -14.61
CA LEU A 328 -29.88 -13.98 -14.81
C LEU A 328 -29.67 -14.74 -13.49
N PHE A 329 -29.13 -14.07 -12.48
CA PHE A 329 -28.77 -14.67 -11.19
C PHE A 329 -29.70 -14.19 -10.08
N ASP A 330 -29.97 -15.08 -9.12
CA ASP A 330 -30.90 -14.81 -8.01
C ASP A 330 -30.23 -14.11 -6.80
N SER A 331 -28.90 -14.11 -6.71
CA SER A 331 -28.13 -13.48 -5.63
C SER A 331 -27.19 -12.39 -6.12
N GLU A 332 -27.03 -11.32 -5.33
CA GLU A 332 -26.08 -10.24 -5.63
C GLU A 332 -24.62 -10.74 -5.67
N GLU A 333 -24.26 -11.70 -4.81
CA GLU A 333 -22.93 -12.31 -4.80
C GLU A 333 -22.59 -12.98 -6.13
N ALA A 334 -23.55 -13.69 -6.74
CA ALA A 334 -23.35 -14.32 -8.04
C ALA A 334 -23.18 -13.29 -9.18
N VAL A 335 -23.86 -12.14 -9.07
CA VAL A 335 -23.67 -11.02 -10.00
C VAL A 335 -22.25 -10.45 -9.87
N MET A 336 -21.79 -10.23 -8.64
CA MET A 336 -20.43 -9.72 -8.39
C MET A 336 -19.35 -10.70 -8.85
N ASP A 337 -19.54 -12.00 -8.66
CA ASP A 337 -18.61 -13.02 -9.15
C ASP A 337 -18.57 -13.08 -10.69
N ALA A 338 -19.71 -12.90 -11.36
CA ALA A 338 -19.77 -12.79 -12.82
C ALA A 338 -19.01 -11.55 -13.32
N LEU A 339 -19.17 -10.40 -12.68
CA LEU A 339 -18.43 -9.17 -13.00
C LEU A 339 -16.93 -9.32 -12.75
N ARG A 340 -16.53 -9.96 -11.65
CA ARG A 340 -15.12 -10.26 -11.35
C ARG A 340 -14.53 -11.18 -12.43
N THR A 341 -15.26 -12.21 -12.85
CA THR A 341 -14.84 -13.14 -13.91
C THR A 341 -14.69 -12.44 -15.26
N PHE A 342 -15.59 -11.50 -15.57
CA PHE A 342 -15.49 -10.66 -16.76
C PHE A 342 -14.22 -9.81 -16.76
N GLN A 343 -13.98 -9.07 -15.67
CA GLN A 343 -12.78 -8.24 -15.54
C GLN A 343 -11.50 -9.11 -15.61
N GLU A 344 -11.47 -10.23 -14.89
CA GLU A 344 -10.33 -11.18 -14.92
C GLU A 344 -10.06 -11.71 -16.34
N THR A 345 -11.12 -11.97 -17.12
CA THR A 345 -10.98 -12.41 -18.52
C THR A 345 -10.32 -11.35 -19.39
N LEU A 346 -10.70 -10.08 -19.24
CA LEU A 346 -10.09 -8.98 -19.98
C LEU A 346 -8.64 -8.74 -19.54
N LEU A 347 -8.35 -8.82 -18.25
CA LEU A 347 -6.98 -8.71 -17.73
C LEU A 347 -6.11 -9.87 -18.23
N ASP A 348 -6.66 -11.08 -18.39
CA ASP A 348 -5.92 -12.19 -18.98
C ASP A 348 -5.52 -11.94 -20.45
N LEU A 349 -6.36 -11.26 -21.23
CA LEU A 349 -6.00 -10.85 -22.59
C LEU A 349 -4.78 -9.91 -22.57
N GLY A 350 -4.77 -8.95 -21.64
CA GLY A 350 -3.62 -8.08 -21.39
C GLY A 350 -2.38 -8.86 -21.01
N ARG A 351 -2.47 -9.77 -20.03
CA ARG A 351 -1.36 -10.63 -19.61
C ARG A 351 -0.81 -11.50 -20.73
N ARG A 352 -1.68 -12.13 -21.51
CA ARG A 352 -1.28 -12.92 -22.68
C ARG A 352 -0.53 -12.07 -23.71
N LYS A 353 -1.00 -10.85 -23.97
CA LYS A 353 -0.34 -9.94 -24.90
C LYS A 353 1.02 -9.47 -24.38
N MET A 354 1.11 -9.15 -23.09
CA MET A 354 2.36 -8.81 -22.42
C MET A 354 3.38 -9.95 -22.53
N ARG A 355 2.99 -11.20 -22.19
CA ARG A 355 3.88 -12.37 -22.31
C ARG A 355 4.38 -12.60 -23.74
N GLU A 356 3.57 -12.27 -24.74
CA GLU A 356 3.93 -12.38 -26.15
C GLU A 356 4.90 -11.28 -26.59
N MET A 357 4.69 -10.05 -26.10
CA MET A 357 5.49 -8.86 -26.47
C MET A 357 6.83 -8.77 -25.73
N LEU A 358 6.86 -9.13 -24.44
CA LEU A 358 8.01 -8.94 -23.56
C LEU A 358 9.33 -9.49 -24.10
N PRO A 359 9.40 -10.73 -24.62
CA PRO A 359 10.66 -11.28 -25.16
C PRO A 359 11.24 -10.49 -26.34
N ARG A 360 10.43 -9.67 -27.04
CA ARG A 360 10.90 -8.84 -28.17
C ARG A 360 11.40 -7.47 -27.75
N VAL A 361 10.90 -6.94 -26.63
CA VAL A 361 11.19 -5.57 -26.19
C VAL A 361 12.20 -5.51 -25.05
N VAL A 362 12.38 -6.58 -24.28
CA VAL A 362 13.20 -6.59 -23.06
C VAL A 362 14.65 -6.14 -23.26
N ASP A 363 15.24 -6.40 -24.42
CA ASP A 363 16.62 -6.02 -24.73
C ASP A 363 16.76 -4.56 -25.21
N ASP A 364 15.66 -3.93 -25.67
CA ASP A 364 15.63 -2.51 -26.03
C ASP A 364 15.13 -1.69 -24.84
N LYS A 365 16.07 -0.98 -24.19
CA LYS A 365 15.80 -0.17 -22.98
C LYS A 365 14.67 0.85 -23.16
N VAL A 366 14.55 1.45 -24.35
CA VAL A 366 13.54 2.49 -24.61
C VAL A 366 12.16 1.85 -24.73
N LEU A 367 12.05 0.79 -25.53
CA LEU A 367 10.78 0.07 -25.69
C LEU A 367 10.35 -0.62 -24.38
N PHE A 368 11.30 -1.18 -23.64
CA PHE A 368 11.02 -1.83 -22.36
C PHE A 368 10.56 -0.83 -21.30
N SER A 369 11.25 0.32 -21.15
CA SER A 369 10.79 1.39 -20.24
C SER A 369 9.39 1.86 -20.60
N HIS A 370 9.13 2.11 -21.89
CA HIS A 370 7.81 2.56 -22.35
C HIS A 370 6.73 1.53 -22.03
N LEU A 371 7.01 0.24 -22.24
CA LEU A 371 6.08 -0.84 -21.89
C LEU A 371 5.78 -0.87 -20.38
N ILE A 372 6.81 -0.72 -19.53
CA ILE A 372 6.65 -0.65 -18.07
C ILE A 372 5.78 0.55 -17.70
N ASP A 373 6.10 1.74 -18.22
CA ASP A 373 5.39 2.98 -17.91
C ASP A 373 3.90 2.87 -18.26
N GLU A 374 3.58 2.37 -19.46
CA GLU A 374 2.19 2.16 -19.89
C GLU A 374 1.48 1.05 -19.09
N THR A 375 2.20 0.01 -18.64
CA THR A 375 1.63 -1.04 -17.78
C THR A 375 1.29 -0.49 -16.40
N ILE A 376 2.19 0.30 -15.80
CA ILE A 376 1.94 0.93 -14.49
C ILE A 376 0.80 1.96 -14.59
N LEU A 377 0.77 2.74 -15.68
CA LEU A 377 -0.32 3.69 -15.94
C LEU A 377 -1.67 2.97 -16.04
N PHE A 378 -1.73 1.86 -16.77
CA PHE A 378 -2.95 1.04 -16.86
C PHE A 378 -3.43 0.55 -15.49
N GLU A 379 -2.52 0.05 -14.64
CA GLU A 379 -2.86 -0.41 -13.28
C GLU A 379 -3.34 0.74 -12.38
N LYS A 380 -2.69 1.90 -12.48
CA LYS A 380 -3.09 3.12 -11.79
C LYS A 380 -4.50 3.53 -12.19
N ASP A 381 -4.74 3.67 -13.50
CA ASP A 381 -6.03 4.09 -14.03
C ASP A 381 -7.16 3.12 -13.64
N LEU A 382 -6.89 1.81 -13.67
CA LEU A 382 -7.85 0.78 -13.24
C LEU A 382 -8.23 0.88 -11.76
N LYS A 383 -7.27 1.23 -10.90
CA LYS A 383 -7.48 1.38 -9.44
C LYS A 383 -8.13 2.71 -9.08
N GLU A 384 -7.69 3.81 -9.68
CA GLU A 384 -8.21 5.15 -9.41
C GLU A 384 -9.63 5.35 -9.96
N SER A 385 -9.98 4.70 -11.08
CA SER A 385 -11.34 4.75 -11.65
C SER A 385 -12.40 4.00 -10.83
N GLY A 386 -12.00 3.28 -9.76
CA GLY A 386 -12.92 2.48 -8.94
C GLY A 386 -13.49 1.25 -9.65
N LEU A 387 -12.96 0.90 -10.83
CA LEU A 387 -13.40 -0.24 -11.64
C LEU A 387 -12.83 -1.57 -11.14
N SER A 388 -11.81 -1.56 -10.27
CA SER A 388 -11.15 -2.77 -9.78
C SER A 388 -12.03 -3.58 -8.82
N LEU A 389 -12.22 -4.88 -9.11
CA LEU A 389 -13.03 -5.83 -8.33
C LEU A 389 -12.17 -6.85 -7.57
N ASN A 390 -10.95 -6.46 -7.18
CA ASN A 390 -9.93 -7.33 -6.56
C ASN A 390 -9.54 -8.54 -7.42
N THR A 391 -9.49 -8.34 -8.74
CA THR A 391 -8.98 -9.30 -9.73
C THR A 391 -7.45 -9.28 -9.81
N GLY A 392 -6.84 -10.26 -10.49
CA GLY A 392 -5.39 -10.30 -10.71
C GLY A 392 -4.91 -9.12 -11.54
N SER A 393 -3.59 -8.86 -11.56
CA SER A 393 -3.00 -7.68 -12.20
C SER A 393 -2.26 -8.03 -13.51
N VAL A 394 -2.17 -7.08 -14.45
CA VAL A 394 -1.38 -7.24 -15.67
C VAL A 394 0.11 -7.01 -15.40
N VAL A 395 0.44 -6.14 -14.43
CA VAL A 395 1.84 -5.87 -14.03
C VAL A 395 2.54 -7.12 -13.49
N GLU A 396 1.79 -8.12 -12.99
CA GLU A 396 2.32 -9.38 -12.48
C GLU A 396 3.20 -10.13 -13.49
N VAL A 397 2.95 -9.94 -14.80
CA VAL A 397 3.77 -10.56 -15.85
C VAL A 397 5.22 -10.05 -15.83
N LEU A 398 5.45 -8.83 -15.35
CA LEU A 398 6.79 -8.25 -15.21
C LEU A 398 7.55 -8.80 -14.00
N PHE A 399 6.88 -9.53 -13.09
CA PHE A 399 7.50 -10.05 -11.87
C PHE A 399 8.21 -11.39 -12.10
N ASP A 400 7.95 -12.05 -13.23
CA ASP A 400 8.64 -13.27 -13.63
C ASP A 400 10.08 -12.96 -14.05
N ASP A 401 11.03 -13.82 -13.66
CA ASP A 401 12.39 -13.77 -14.19
C ASP A 401 12.42 -14.29 -15.64
N PRO A 402 13.21 -13.68 -16.54
CA PRO A 402 14.27 -12.68 -16.29
C PRO A 402 13.79 -11.21 -16.33
N PHE A 403 12.50 -10.94 -16.55
CA PHE A 403 11.99 -9.59 -16.80
C PHE A 403 12.10 -8.69 -15.57
N LEU A 404 11.79 -9.21 -14.39
CA LEU A 404 11.92 -8.45 -13.15
C LEU A 404 13.36 -8.00 -12.90
N SER A 405 14.31 -8.93 -13.07
CA SER A 405 15.74 -8.64 -12.93
C SER A 405 16.18 -7.55 -13.91
N LYS A 406 15.73 -7.61 -15.17
CA LYS A 406 16.01 -6.59 -16.19
C LYS A 406 15.40 -5.24 -15.86
N TRP A 407 14.19 -5.21 -15.30
CA TRP A 407 13.56 -3.97 -14.87
C TRP A 407 14.33 -3.33 -13.71
N LEU A 408 14.71 -4.09 -12.68
CA LEU A 408 15.51 -3.60 -11.57
C LEU A 408 16.89 -3.07 -12.04
N GLU A 409 17.54 -3.74 -12.99
CA GLU A 409 18.77 -3.27 -13.64
C GLU A 409 18.55 -1.92 -14.36
N LEU A 410 17.45 -1.80 -15.11
CA LEU A 410 17.10 -0.58 -15.84
C LEU A 410 16.88 0.60 -14.90
N GLU A 411 16.19 0.41 -13.76
CA GLU A 411 15.99 1.46 -12.76
C GLU A 411 17.31 1.97 -12.18
N MET A 412 18.21 1.05 -11.82
CA MET A 412 19.53 1.39 -11.30
C MET A 412 20.39 2.14 -12.31
N GLU A 413 20.36 1.73 -13.58
CA GLU A 413 21.09 2.41 -14.64
C GLU A 413 20.51 3.80 -14.93
N SER A 414 19.18 3.91 -15.01
CA SER A 414 18.47 5.17 -15.19
C SER A 414 18.79 6.17 -14.06
N PHE A 415 18.83 5.69 -12.82
CA PHE A 415 19.26 6.48 -11.67
C PHE A 415 20.67 7.03 -11.85
N ARG A 416 21.65 6.16 -12.12
CA ARG A 416 23.07 6.56 -12.25
C ARG A 416 23.27 7.57 -13.38
N CYS A 417 22.63 7.33 -14.53
CA CYS A 417 22.65 8.27 -15.65
C CYS A 417 22.03 9.62 -15.28
N SER A 418 20.92 9.61 -14.55
CA SER A 418 20.23 10.84 -14.11
C SER A 418 21.09 11.65 -13.14
N VAL A 419 21.71 10.99 -12.15
CA VAL A 419 22.62 11.63 -11.19
C VAL A 419 23.80 12.29 -11.87
N GLU A 420 24.48 11.57 -12.77
CA GLU A 420 25.62 12.14 -13.51
C GLU A 420 25.18 13.31 -14.40
N ARG A 421 23.99 13.22 -15.02
CA ARG A 421 23.43 14.30 -15.85
C ARG A 421 23.21 15.57 -15.03
N PHE A 422 22.49 15.50 -13.91
CA PHE A 422 22.17 16.71 -13.15
C PHE A 422 23.35 17.22 -12.33
N LEU A 423 24.30 16.38 -11.90
CA LEU A 423 25.52 16.85 -11.22
C LEU A 423 26.50 17.53 -12.19
N SER A 424 26.49 17.15 -13.46
CA SER A 424 27.30 17.78 -14.51
C SER A 424 26.68 19.07 -15.07
N SER A 425 25.45 19.41 -14.67
CA SER A 425 24.79 20.65 -15.08
C SER A 425 25.51 21.87 -14.50
N GLU A 426 25.68 22.93 -15.30
CA GLU A 426 26.25 24.21 -14.83
C GLU A 426 25.44 24.86 -13.70
N ALA A 427 24.17 24.48 -13.57
CA ALA A 427 23.25 25.01 -12.59
C ALA A 427 23.05 24.11 -11.36
N CYS A 428 23.74 22.98 -11.27
CA CYS A 428 23.48 21.95 -10.27
C CYS A 428 23.49 22.45 -8.81
N TRP A 429 24.31 23.46 -8.52
CA TRP A 429 24.43 24.08 -7.19
C TRP A 429 23.61 25.37 -7.02
N LYS A 430 22.90 25.82 -8.07
CA LYS A 430 22.01 26.99 -7.97
C LYS A 430 20.71 26.57 -7.28
N GLN A 431 20.05 27.53 -6.63
CA GLN A 431 18.76 27.29 -6.00
C GLN A 431 17.69 26.91 -7.04
N ARG A 432 16.80 25.98 -6.69
CA ARG A 432 15.72 25.50 -7.57
C ARG A 432 14.73 26.59 -7.98
N TYR A 433 14.49 27.58 -7.11
CA TYR A 433 13.57 28.71 -7.37
C TYR A 433 14.33 30.03 -7.42
N ARG A 434 14.96 30.32 -8.56
CA ARG A 434 15.83 31.52 -8.72
C ARG A 434 15.06 32.84 -8.66
N GLU A 435 13.84 32.86 -9.17
CA GLU A 435 13.03 34.10 -9.27
C GLU A 435 12.24 34.39 -7.99
N VAL A 436 12.10 33.40 -7.11
CA VAL A 436 11.31 33.49 -5.86
C VAL A 436 12.08 32.85 -4.69
N ALA A 437 13.39 33.12 -4.61
CA ALA A 437 14.29 32.50 -3.64
C ALA A 437 13.83 32.67 -2.18
N ASP A 438 13.12 33.76 -1.88
CA ASP A 438 12.60 34.08 -0.54
C ASP A 438 11.50 33.13 -0.08
N THR A 439 10.92 32.33 -0.98
CA THR A 439 9.92 31.30 -0.65
C THR A 439 10.53 29.93 -0.32
N ASP A 440 11.77 29.66 -0.75
CA ASP A 440 12.42 28.38 -0.50
C ASP A 440 13.13 28.39 0.85
N TRP A 441 12.41 28.00 1.90
CA TRP A 441 12.96 27.92 3.25
C TRP A 441 14.18 26.98 3.34
N PHE A 442 14.28 25.98 2.46
CA PHE A 442 15.38 25.02 2.48
C PHE A 442 16.57 25.42 1.59
N ARG A 443 16.43 26.46 0.75
CA ARG A 443 17.43 26.90 -0.23
C ARG A 443 18.01 25.71 -1.02
N VAL A 444 17.13 24.86 -1.54
CA VAL A 444 17.49 23.55 -2.11
C VAL A 444 18.25 23.74 -3.42
N PRO A 445 19.44 23.12 -3.59
CA PRO A 445 20.14 23.13 -4.87
C PRO A 445 19.39 22.33 -5.95
N GLU A 446 19.51 22.73 -7.20
CA GLU A 446 18.88 22.09 -8.36
C GLU A 446 19.19 20.59 -8.43
N CYS A 447 20.43 20.17 -8.13
CA CYS A 447 20.78 18.75 -8.12
C CYS A 447 20.00 17.93 -7.08
N THR A 448 19.67 18.53 -5.94
CA THR A 448 18.94 17.86 -4.85
C THR A 448 17.45 17.82 -5.15
N ASP A 449 16.92 18.88 -5.74
CA ASP A 449 15.54 18.91 -6.21
C ASP A 449 15.29 17.85 -7.30
N GLN A 450 16.17 17.77 -8.29
CA GLN A 450 16.11 16.73 -9.32
C GLN A 450 16.27 15.32 -8.74
N PHE A 451 17.08 15.16 -7.69
CA PHE A 451 17.18 13.89 -6.99
C PHE A 451 15.89 13.53 -6.24
N SER A 452 15.22 14.48 -5.59
CA SER A 452 13.90 14.26 -4.96
C SER A 452 12.85 13.82 -5.98
N LEU A 453 12.77 14.48 -7.14
CA LEU A 453 11.84 14.09 -8.22
C LEU A 453 12.12 12.67 -8.73
N LEU A 454 13.39 12.25 -8.75
CA LEU A 454 13.77 10.90 -9.14
C LEU A 454 13.35 9.84 -8.09
N LEU A 455 13.40 10.18 -6.80
CA LEU A 455 12.87 9.33 -5.74
C LEU A 455 11.33 9.24 -5.81
N ASP A 456 10.64 10.32 -6.13
CA ASP A 456 9.19 10.31 -6.35
C ASP A 456 8.84 9.43 -7.57
N SER A 457 9.61 9.54 -8.66
CA SER A 457 9.42 8.74 -9.87
C SER A 457 9.51 7.24 -9.60
N ILE A 458 10.52 6.77 -8.84
CA ILE A 458 10.62 5.34 -8.51
C ILE A 458 9.51 4.91 -7.54
N THR A 459 9.13 5.78 -6.60
CA THR A 459 8.02 5.52 -5.66
C THR A 459 6.72 5.27 -6.41
N GLU A 460 6.37 6.12 -7.37
CA GLU A 460 5.16 5.97 -8.18
C GLU A 460 5.18 4.68 -9.02
N ARG A 461 6.35 4.19 -9.45
CA ARG A 461 6.45 2.94 -10.21
C ARG A 461 6.05 1.70 -9.43
N TYR A 462 6.41 1.61 -8.13
CA TYR A 462 6.11 0.42 -7.33
C TYR A 462 4.92 0.59 -6.37
N ARG A 463 4.44 1.82 -6.14
CA ARG A 463 3.30 2.11 -5.26
C ARG A 463 2.04 1.32 -5.63
N TRP A 464 1.82 1.11 -6.93
CA TRP A 464 0.64 0.41 -7.45
C TRP A 464 0.79 -1.11 -7.50
N ILE A 465 1.95 -1.66 -7.15
CA ILE A 465 2.17 -3.11 -7.10
C ILE A 465 1.52 -3.70 -5.86
N GLY A 466 0.69 -4.74 -6.02
CA GLY A 466 0.02 -5.40 -4.90
C GLY A 466 0.94 -6.29 -4.05
N ASP A 467 1.96 -6.89 -4.66
CA ASP A 467 2.89 -7.79 -3.98
C ASP A 467 3.97 -6.99 -3.21
N VAL A 468 3.87 -7.02 -1.88
CA VAL A 468 4.81 -6.36 -0.97
C VAL A 468 6.25 -6.88 -1.13
N LYS A 469 6.46 -8.15 -1.49
CA LYS A 469 7.81 -8.69 -1.71
C LYS A 469 8.48 -8.05 -2.92
N ILE A 470 7.70 -7.75 -3.95
CA ILE A 470 8.19 -7.04 -5.15
C ILE A 470 8.43 -5.57 -4.81
N GLN A 471 7.50 -4.92 -4.09
CA GLN A 471 7.71 -3.55 -3.61
C GLN A 471 9.00 -3.41 -2.80
N MET A 472 9.31 -4.39 -1.93
CA MET A 472 10.56 -4.39 -1.16
C MET A 472 11.83 -4.40 -2.03
N LYS A 473 11.81 -5.00 -3.22
CA LYS A 473 12.96 -4.99 -4.14
C LYS A 473 13.21 -3.58 -4.68
N PHE A 474 12.17 -2.88 -5.12
CA PHE A 474 12.28 -1.49 -5.60
C PHE A 474 12.59 -0.51 -4.46
N PHE A 475 12.00 -0.73 -3.30
CA PHE A 475 12.34 0.03 -2.10
C PHE A 475 13.81 -0.12 -1.72
N GLY A 476 14.38 -1.33 -1.86
CA GLY A 476 15.81 -1.56 -1.70
C GLY A 476 16.67 -0.74 -2.67
N ILE A 477 16.23 -0.59 -3.93
CA ILE A 477 16.87 0.31 -4.89
C ILE A 477 16.78 1.76 -4.42
N GLN A 478 15.61 2.21 -3.99
CA GLN A 478 15.41 3.59 -3.51
C GLN A 478 16.31 3.94 -2.32
N VAL A 479 16.48 3.00 -1.38
CA VAL A 479 17.44 3.12 -0.27
C VAL A 479 18.88 3.21 -0.79
N LEU A 480 19.26 2.35 -1.75
CA LEU A 480 20.59 2.40 -2.36
C LEU A 480 20.83 3.73 -3.09
N MET A 481 19.81 4.29 -3.76
CA MET A 481 19.90 5.61 -4.42
C MET A 481 20.21 6.72 -3.40
N LEU A 482 19.56 6.69 -2.23
CA LEU A 482 19.83 7.62 -1.13
C LEU A 482 21.26 7.51 -0.61
N GLU A 483 21.78 6.30 -0.46
CA GLU A 483 23.16 6.05 -0.01
C GLU A 483 24.20 6.44 -1.07
N GLU A 484 23.97 6.12 -2.35
CA GLU A 484 24.88 6.50 -3.46
C GLU A 484 24.93 8.02 -3.61
N PHE A 485 23.78 8.72 -3.55
CA PHE A 485 23.74 10.18 -3.61
C PHE A 485 24.44 10.84 -2.41
N HIS A 486 24.22 10.30 -1.21
CA HIS A 486 24.91 10.72 0.01
C HIS A 486 26.44 10.65 -0.17
N LEU A 487 26.95 9.50 -0.61
CA LEU A 487 28.38 9.29 -0.83
C LEU A 487 28.93 10.27 -1.86
N ARG A 488 28.18 10.55 -2.93
CA ARG A 488 28.57 11.51 -3.97
C ARG A 488 28.72 12.92 -3.41
N LEU A 489 27.78 13.39 -2.60
CA LEU A 489 27.87 14.69 -1.92
C LEU A 489 29.07 14.76 -0.98
N VAL A 490 29.33 13.69 -0.22
CA VAL A 490 30.51 13.59 0.66
C VAL A 490 31.79 13.73 -0.16
N GLN A 491 31.94 12.96 -1.24
CA GLN A 491 33.13 13.00 -2.09
C GLN A 491 33.37 14.39 -2.70
N ILE A 492 32.30 15.06 -3.15
CA ILE A 492 32.41 16.42 -3.69
C ILE A 492 32.86 17.37 -2.59
N SER A 493 32.26 17.30 -1.40
CA SER A 493 32.62 18.17 -0.27
C SER A 493 34.08 18.01 0.17
N GLN A 494 34.62 16.79 0.14
CA GLN A 494 36.00 16.48 0.54
C GLN A 494 37.05 16.95 -0.46
N ARG A 495 36.69 17.10 -1.74
CA ARG A 495 37.59 17.60 -2.80
C ARG A 495 37.74 19.11 -2.80
N LEU A 496 36.90 19.83 -2.05
CA LEU A 496 36.97 21.28 -1.96
C LEU A 496 38.18 21.71 -1.13
N SER A 497 38.88 22.75 -1.59
CA SER A 497 40.07 23.26 -0.90
C SER A 497 39.76 24.01 0.40
N SER A 498 38.49 24.40 0.62
CA SER A 498 38.05 25.16 1.77
C SER A 498 36.52 25.05 1.90
N PRO A 499 35.97 25.00 3.13
CA PRO A 499 34.53 24.98 3.37
C PRO A 499 33.85 26.31 3.05
N TRP A 500 34.64 27.35 2.78
CA TRP A 500 34.16 28.67 2.37
C TRP A 500 34.12 28.84 0.85
N LYS A 501 34.36 27.78 0.06
CA LYS A 501 34.21 27.82 -1.41
C LYS A 501 32.91 27.14 -1.83
N GLU A 502 32.33 27.65 -2.91
CA GLU A 502 31.21 26.99 -3.57
C GLU A 502 31.65 25.61 -4.10
N PRO A 503 30.85 24.55 -3.98
CA PRO A 503 29.46 24.50 -3.52
C PRO A 503 29.27 24.01 -2.06
N PHE A 504 30.21 24.26 -1.14
CA PHE A 504 30.17 23.65 0.20
C PHE A 504 28.87 23.93 0.97
N MET A 505 28.38 25.18 0.98
CA MET A 505 27.14 25.56 1.67
C MET A 505 25.90 24.98 1.00
N GLN A 506 25.90 24.87 -0.32
CA GLN A 506 24.84 24.22 -1.10
C GLN A 506 24.75 22.73 -0.74
N ILE A 507 25.90 22.06 -0.59
CA ILE A 507 25.96 20.67 -0.11
C ILE A 507 25.40 20.55 1.31
N LEU A 508 25.64 21.52 2.20
CA LEU A 508 25.01 21.53 3.53
C LEU A 508 23.49 21.60 3.43
N ASN A 509 22.95 22.43 2.53
CA ASN A 509 21.50 22.50 2.29
C ASN A 509 20.97 21.16 1.77
N SER A 510 21.69 20.49 0.86
CA SER A 510 21.34 19.15 0.39
C SER A 510 21.26 18.15 1.52
N PHE A 511 22.29 18.09 2.39
CA PHE A 511 22.29 17.14 3.50
C PHE A 511 21.14 17.40 4.47
N TRP A 512 20.90 18.67 4.79
CA TRP A 512 19.83 19.08 5.69
C TRP A 512 18.45 18.75 5.11
N TYR A 513 18.19 19.17 3.87
CA TYR A 513 16.91 18.97 3.20
C TYR A 513 16.56 17.48 3.06
N VAL A 514 17.49 16.67 2.53
CA VAL A 514 17.24 15.22 2.40
C VAL A 514 16.97 14.60 3.77
N SER A 515 17.67 15.01 4.83
CA SER A 515 17.38 14.48 6.17
C SER A 515 15.96 14.81 6.65
N CYS A 516 15.45 16.01 6.37
CA CYS A 516 14.08 16.37 6.71
C CYS A 516 13.06 15.57 5.90
N VAL A 517 13.28 15.41 4.59
CA VAL A 517 12.42 14.60 3.72
C VAL A 517 12.37 13.15 4.19
N MET A 518 13.50 12.58 4.60
CA MET A 518 13.54 11.21 5.14
C MET A 518 12.79 11.07 6.48
N GLU A 519 12.78 12.10 7.31
CA GLU A 519 11.96 12.10 8.53
C GLU A 519 10.48 12.15 8.22
N GLU A 520 10.06 12.97 7.25
CA GLU A 520 8.67 13.02 6.79
C GLU A 520 8.24 11.68 6.16
N TRP A 521 9.12 11.06 5.37
CA TRP A 521 8.84 9.79 4.70
C TRP A 521 8.84 8.59 5.64
N ALA A 522 9.51 8.68 6.79
CA ALA A 522 9.47 7.62 7.80
C ALA A 522 8.05 7.37 8.34
N ASP A 523 7.19 8.39 8.28
CA ASP A 523 5.80 8.34 8.76
C ASP A 523 4.77 8.30 7.62
N ALA A 524 5.20 8.20 6.36
CA ALA A 524 4.28 8.22 5.22
C ALA A 524 3.68 6.83 4.90
N ASP A 525 2.35 6.76 4.75
CA ASP A 525 1.58 5.53 4.56
C ASP A 525 2.09 4.60 3.44
N VAL A 526 2.55 5.18 2.34
CA VAL A 526 3.07 4.44 1.19
C VAL A 526 4.30 3.60 1.54
N PHE A 527 5.12 4.07 2.48
CA PHE A 527 6.35 3.40 2.89
C PHE A 527 6.17 2.55 4.15
N LEU A 528 5.26 2.94 5.06
CA LEU A 528 4.99 2.19 6.30
C LEU A 528 4.73 0.70 6.04
N ARG A 529 3.91 0.38 5.03
CA ARG A 529 3.61 -1.01 4.66
C ARG A 529 4.85 -1.81 4.28
N VAL A 530 5.73 -1.21 3.47
CA VAL A 530 6.96 -1.86 2.96
C VAL A 530 8.00 -1.97 4.08
N GLN A 531 8.11 -0.94 4.93
CA GLN A 531 9.02 -0.90 6.07
C GLN A 531 8.64 -1.91 7.15
N MET A 532 7.36 -2.09 7.46
CA MET A 532 6.89 -3.05 8.48
C MET A 532 7.22 -4.51 8.13
N GLN A 533 7.17 -4.88 6.84
CA GLN A 533 7.57 -6.22 6.40
C GLN A 533 9.09 -6.43 6.42
N ASN A 534 9.87 -5.36 6.24
CA ASN A 534 11.32 -5.39 6.35
C ASN A 534 11.81 -5.32 7.82
N ALA A 535 10.93 -4.97 8.76
CA ALA A 535 11.21 -4.82 10.20
C ALA A 535 11.39 -6.16 10.95
N GLY A 536 11.98 -7.16 10.29
CA GLY A 536 12.67 -8.22 11.01
C GLY A 536 13.80 -7.60 11.83
N SER A 537 13.57 -7.41 13.14
CA SER A 537 14.54 -6.99 14.19
C SER A 537 15.00 -5.52 14.27
N ARG A 538 14.59 -4.59 13.39
CA ARG A 538 14.98 -3.16 13.54
C ARG A 538 13.97 -2.40 14.39
N VAL A 539 14.45 -1.80 15.49
CA VAL A 539 13.65 -0.98 16.43
C VAL A 539 13.31 0.41 15.82
N ARG A 540 14.11 0.88 14.83
CA ARG A 540 13.88 2.12 14.06
C ARG A 540 13.66 1.80 12.58
N GLY A 541 12.85 2.61 11.90
CA GLY A 541 12.62 2.50 10.46
C GLY A 541 13.84 2.92 9.62
N ILE A 542 14.01 2.32 8.44
CA ILE A 542 15.19 2.55 7.58
C ILE A 542 15.37 4.02 7.16
N PHE A 543 14.28 4.76 6.91
CA PHE A 543 14.38 6.19 6.58
C PHE A 543 14.87 7.03 7.77
N THR A 544 14.54 6.64 9.01
CA THR A 544 15.11 7.27 10.20
C THR A 544 16.63 7.05 10.25
N GLU A 545 17.12 5.86 9.91
CA GLU A 545 18.55 5.57 9.86
C GLU A 545 19.26 6.39 8.77
N ILE A 546 18.63 6.54 7.60
CA ILE A 546 19.16 7.38 6.50
C ILE A 546 19.12 8.87 6.90
N ALA A 547 18.06 9.33 7.55
CA ALA A 547 17.98 10.70 8.07
C ALA A 547 19.12 10.97 9.05
N ASP A 548 19.37 10.04 9.99
CA ASP A 548 20.47 10.11 10.95
C ASP A 548 21.83 10.12 10.24
N LEU A 549 22.02 9.34 9.18
CA LEU A 549 23.23 9.33 8.35
C LEU A 549 23.51 10.71 7.74
N TYR A 550 22.52 11.28 7.06
CA TYR A 550 22.62 12.60 6.43
C TYR A 550 22.87 13.71 7.48
N LYS A 551 22.18 13.66 8.63
CA LYS A 551 22.40 14.59 9.75
C LYS A 551 23.79 14.46 10.33
N HIS A 552 24.30 13.24 10.51
CA HIS A 552 25.63 13.01 11.05
C HIS A 552 26.70 13.65 10.15
N VAL A 553 26.63 13.42 8.85
CA VAL A 553 27.57 14.02 7.89
C VAL A 553 27.41 15.54 7.83
N TRP A 554 26.19 16.07 7.86
CA TRP A 554 25.96 17.51 7.97
C TRP A 554 26.72 18.11 9.17
N HIS A 555 26.57 17.52 10.37
CA HIS A 555 27.28 18.00 11.58
C HIS A 555 28.80 17.92 11.41
N GLN A 556 29.31 16.82 10.84
CA GLN A 556 30.74 16.65 10.60
C GLN A 556 31.29 17.72 9.65
N ARG A 557 30.55 18.04 8.57
CA ARG A 557 30.95 19.08 7.61
C ARG A 557 30.86 20.48 8.22
N VAL A 558 29.82 20.78 8.99
CA VAL A 558 29.71 22.06 9.71
C VAL A 558 30.83 22.21 10.75
N SER A 559 31.17 21.15 11.48
CA SER A 559 32.31 21.19 12.42
C SER A 559 33.61 21.56 11.70
N TYR A 560 33.89 20.92 10.56
CA TYR A 560 35.05 21.27 9.73
C TYR A 560 35.03 22.75 9.30
N MET A 561 33.88 23.26 8.86
CA MET A 561 33.71 24.68 8.54
C MET A 561 34.00 25.59 9.73
N CYS A 562 33.52 25.22 10.92
CA CYS A 562 33.74 25.98 12.15
C CYS A 562 35.21 25.96 12.59
N ASP A 563 35.89 24.82 12.46
CA ASP A 563 37.31 24.68 12.82
C ASP A 563 38.23 25.49 11.89
N GLU A 564 37.96 25.49 10.58
CA GLU A 564 38.67 26.34 9.60
C GLU A 564 38.46 27.82 9.90
N PHE A 565 37.24 28.20 10.30
CA PHE A 565 36.97 29.57 10.73
C PHE A 565 37.69 29.95 12.02
N ALA A 566 37.68 29.07 13.03
CA ALA A 566 38.41 29.27 14.27
C ALA A 566 39.90 29.53 14.01
N GLN A 567 40.54 28.73 13.15
CA GLN A 567 41.94 28.94 12.76
C GLN A 567 42.15 30.30 12.08
N TYR A 568 41.24 30.70 11.19
CA TYR A 568 41.30 31.99 10.52
C TYR A 568 41.19 33.16 11.49
N ILE A 569 40.20 33.16 12.39
CA ILE A 569 40.00 34.26 13.35
C ILE A 569 41.12 34.31 14.40
N LYS A 570 41.72 33.17 14.79
CA LYS A 570 42.93 33.14 15.63
C LYS A 570 44.06 33.94 14.99
N LEU A 571 44.28 33.79 13.69
CA LEU A 571 45.30 34.54 12.95
C LEU A 571 44.99 36.05 12.91
N GLN A 572 43.73 36.44 12.73
CA GLN A 572 43.31 37.85 12.72
C GLN A 572 43.51 38.51 14.08
N LEU A 573 43.22 37.79 15.17
CA LEU A 573 43.34 38.30 16.54
C LEU A 573 44.78 38.34 17.06
N ASN A 574 45.77 37.84 16.33
CA ASN A 574 47.18 37.90 16.77
C ASN A 574 47.67 39.34 17.00
N LYS A 575 47.30 40.29 16.12
CA LYS A 575 47.66 41.70 16.30
C LYS A 575 46.95 42.32 17.49
N TYR A 576 45.72 41.89 17.75
CA TYR A 576 44.91 42.35 18.87
C TYR A 576 45.47 41.84 20.21
N ARG A 577 45.85 40.56 20.28
CA ARG A 577 46.52 39.95 21.43
C ARG A 577 47.83 40.65 21.81
N ASN A 578 48.60 41.11 20.82
CA ASN A 578 49.91 41.75 21.02
C ASN A 578 49.85 43.26 21.31
N VAL A 579 48.66 43.84 21.45
CA VAL A 579 48.53 45.21 22.00
C VAL A 579 49.08 45.21 23.43
N LYS A 580 49.71 46.31 23.86
CA LYS A 580 50.29 46.45 25.21
C LYS A 580 49.20 46.66 26.27
N TRP A 581 48.34 45.65 26.47
CA TRP A 581 47.20 45.69 27.41
C TRP A 581 47.61 45.93 28.86
N PHE A 582 48.81 45.50 29.26
CA PHE A 582 49.40 45.76 30.58
C PHE A 582 49.82 47.22 30.81
N ALA A 583 50.03 47.98 29.74
CA ALA A 583 50.46 49.39 29.78
C ALA A 583 49.42 50.31 29.12
N PHE A 584 48.14 49.94 29.21
CA PHE A 584 47.06 50.72 28.64
C PHE A 584 46.80 51.98 29.47
N GLU A 585 46.90 53.17 28.88
CA GLU A 585 46.90 54.45 29.59
C GLU A 585 45.54 55.15 29.64
N ALA A 586 44.55 54.71 28.86
CA ALA A 586 43.25 55.36 28.81
C ALA A 586 42.41 55.02 30.06
N LYS A 587 41.96 56.05 30.78
CA LYS A 587 41.16 55.89 32.02
C LYS A 587 39.74 55.36 31.77
N LYS A 588 39.22 55.45 30.55
CA LYS A 588 37.91 54.94 30.14
C LYS A 588 37.97 54.40 28.71
N PRO A 589 37.22 53.33 28.39
CA PRO A 589 37.02 52.93 27.01
C PRO A 589 36.33 54.03 26.22
N THR A 590 36.85 54.35 25.04
CA THR A 590 36.35 55.47 24.21
C THR A 590 35.90 54.98 22.85
N ASP A 591 36.80 54.34 22.10
CA ASP A 591 36.54 53.82 20.76
C ASP A 591 36.96 52.35 20.62
N LEU A 592 36.50 51.70 19.56
CA LEU A 592 36.88 50.34 19.19
C LEU A 592 38.39 50.25 18.94
N THR A 593 39.06 49.27 19.54
CA THR A 593 40.48 49.03 19.27
C THR A 593 40.71 48.68 17.80
N SER A 594 41.57 49.43 17.12
CA SER A 594 41.79 49.30 15.67
C SER A 594 42.25 47.92 15.22
N SER A 595 42.99 47.18 16.05
CA SER A 595 43.43 45.81 15.77
C SER A 595 42.32 44.77 15.91
N PHE A 596 41.16 45.12 16.49
CA PHE A 596 39.98 44.26 16.57
C PHE A 596 39.09 44.33 15.31
N CYS A 597 39.15 45.44 14.57
CA CYS A 597 38.31 45.68 13.40
C CYS A 597 38.40 44.58 12.32
N PRO A 598 39.59 44.07 11.92
CA PRO A 598 39.68 43.02 10.90
C PRO A 598 38.93 41.74 11.29
N PHE A 599 39.02 41.35 12.56
CA PHE A 599 38.29 40.21 13.10
C PHE A 599 36.77 40.46 13.07
N LEU A 600 36.30 41.62 13.54
CA LEU A 600 34.88 41.96 13.58
C LEU A 600 34.24 41.99 12.18
N LEU A 601 34.95 42.57 11.21
CA LEU A 601 34.49 42.61 9.81
C LEU A 601 34.40 41.21 9.21
N GLU A 602 35.36 40.33 9.52
CA GLU A 602 35.33 38.96 9.03
C GLU A 602 34.18 38.15 9.64
N VAL A 603 33.96 38.25 10.96
CA VAL A 603 32.81 37.63 11.64
C VAL A 603 31.52 38.05 10.93
N ARG A 604 31.32 39.36 10.73
CA ARG A 604 30.13 39.88 10.03
C ARG A 604 30.00 39.33 8.61
N ARG A 605 31.10 39.30 7.85
CA ARG A 605 31.12 38.84 6.45
C ARG A 605 30.76 37.36 6.34
N LEU A 606 31.37 36.50 7.16
CA LEU A 606 31.17 35.04 7.06
C LEU A 606 29.83 34.59 7.63
N PHE A 607 29.40 35.17 8.76
CA PHE A 607 28.08 34.89 9.29
C PHE A 607 26.98 35.40 8.33
N GLY A 608 27.12 36.60 7.78
CA GLY A 608 26.19 37.11 6.76
C GLY A 608 26.14 36.19 5.52
N ARG A 609 27.29 35.66 5.11
CA ARG A 609 27.35 34.68 4.02
C ARG A 609 26.58 33.40 4.36
N VAL A 610 26.77 32.84 5.56
CA VAL A 610 25.99 31.67 6.03
C VAL A 610 24.49 31.99 6.01
N GLY A 611 24.06 33.12 6.56
CA GLY A 611 22.64 33.51 6.58
C GLY A 611 22.02 33.65 5.18
N SER A 612 22.81 34.13 4.21
CA SER A 612 22.37 34.27 2.81
C SER A 612 22.41 32.98 1.98
N SER A 613 23.20 31.98 2.39
CA SER A 613 23.48 30.79 1.56
C SER A 613 22.92 29.49 2.14
N VAL A 614 22.76 29.40 3.47
CA VAL A 614 22.27 28.23 4.19
C VAL A 614 20.79 28.42 4.57
N SER A 615 19.99 27.35 4.56
CA SER A 615 18.58 27.41 5.00
C SER A 615 18.45 27.98 6.42
N PRO A 616 17.42 28.76 6.77
CA PRO A 616 17.34 29.45 8.06
C PRO A 616 17.45 28.51 9.27
N ASP A 617 16.79 27.34 9.23
CA ASP A 617 16.82 26.37 10.33
C ASP A 617 18.21 25.72 10.50
N SER A 618 18.87 25.42 9.38
CA SER A 618 20.24 24.90 9.38
C SER A 618 21.23 25.99 9.80
N ALA A 619 21.06 27.21 9.30
CA ALA A 619 21.88 28.38 9.61
C ALA A 619 21.85 28.71 11.10
N LYS A 620 20.69 28.58 11.77
CA LYS A 620 20.60 28.74 13.23
C LYS A 620 21.58 27.84 13.97
N LYS A 621 21.64 26.55 13.62
CA LYS A 621 22.58 25.59 14.23
C LYS A 621 24.03 25.91 13.86
N VAL A 622 24.29 26.29 12.61
CA VAL A 622 25.63 26.72 12.17
C VAL A 622 26.09 27.94 12.98
N PHE A 623 25.22 28.94 13.19
CA PHE A 623 25.55 30.13 13.95
C PHE A 623 25.85 29.83 15.42
N GLN A 624 25.12 28.91 16.04
CA GLN A 624 25.44 28.44 17.40
C GLN A 624 26.85 27.84 17.45
N MET A 625 27.17 26.91 16.52
CA MET A 625 28.49 26.28 16.45
C MET A 625 29.62 27.26 16.14
N LEU A 626 29.40 28.22 15.24
CA LEU A 626 30.37 29.28 14.95
C LEU A 626 30.56 30.21 16.15
N SER A 627 29.49 30.54 16.88
CA SER A 627 29.55 31.42 18.05
C SER A 627 30.35 30.80 19.18
N VAL A 628 30.18 29.50 19.43
CA VAL A 628 31.04 28.71 20.34
C VAL A 628 32.51 28.86 19.95
N LYS A 629 32.85 28.68 18.65
CA LYS A 629 34.23 28.85 18.17
C LYS A 629 34.77 30.27 18.35
N VAL A 630 33.95 31.29 18.14
CA VAL A 630 34.36 32.67 18.42
C VAL A 630 34.70 32.86 19.89
N ALA A 631 33.84 32.38 20.79
CA ALA A 631 34.04 32.49 22.23
C ALA A 631 35.29 31.72 22.70
N GLU A 632 35.49 30.47 22.23
CA GLU A 632 36.70 29.67 22.50
C GLU A 632 37.98 30.44 22.11
N VAL A 633 37.98 31.06 20.92
CA VAL A 633 39.14 31.85 20.45
C VAL A 633 39.38 33.09 21.32
N LEU A 634 38.33 33.76 21.79
CA LEU A 634 38.46 34.90 22.68
C LEU A 634 38.98 34.49 24.06
N VAL A 635 38.50 33.37 24.61
CA VAL A 635 39.03 32.80 25.85
C VAL A 635 40.53 32.49 25.70
N ASP A 636 40.96 31.89 24.58
CA ASP A 636 42.38 31.65 24.27
C ASP A 636 43.19 32.96 24.24
N VAL A 637 42.64 34.02 23.63
CA VAL A 637 43.28 35.34 23.59
C VAL A 637 43.41 35.92 24.99
N ILE A 638 42.36 35.89 25.80
CA ILE A 638 42.36 36.41 27.18
C ILE A 638 43.39 35.66 28.02
N ASN A 639 43.33 34.33 28.02
CA ASN A 639 44.24 33.48 28.80
C ASN A 639 45.71 33.69 28.46
N GLY A 640 45.99 34.11 27.22
CA GLY A 640 47.31 34.35 26.72
C GLY A 640 47.79 35.80 26.76
N THR A 641 47.10 36.69 27.47
CA THR A 641 47.37 38.14 27.51
C THR A 641 47.58 38.64 28.93
N SER A 642 48.52 39.58 29.10
CA SER A 642 48.75 40.28 30.37
C SER A 642 48.05 41.65 30.38
N PHE A 643 47.42 42.00 31.48
CA PHE A 643 46.52 43.16 31.59
C PHE A 643 46.90 44.11 32.73
N ASN A 644 46.48 45.36 32.59
CA ASN A 644 46.15 46.23 33.74
C ASN A 644 44.61 46.42 33.76
N SER A 645 44.06 47.03 34.81
CA SER A 645 42.59 47.24 34.92
C SER A 645 41.99 47.97 33.70
N SER A 646 42.69 48.96 33.16
CA SER A 646 42.21 49.78 32.03
C SER A 646 42.21 49.01 30.70
N GLY A 647 43.24 48.21 30.45
CA GLY A 647 43.37 47.38 29.25
C GLY A 647 42.33 46.26 29.21
N ALA A 648 42.08 45.61 30.34
CA ALA A 648 40.99 44.63 30.45
C ALA A 648 39.62 45.30 30.22
N SER A 649 39.43 46.50 30.76
CA SER A 649 38.19 47.28 30.56
C SER A 649 37.96 47.66 29.10
N GLN A 650 39.03 47.98 28.36
CA GLN A 650 38.94 48.26 26.92
C GLN A 650 38.59 47.00 26.12
N MET A 651 39.24 45.85 26.38
CA MET A 651 38.90 44.61 25.70
C MET A 651 37.47 44.15 26.01
N LEU A 652 37.00 44.34 27.24
CA LEU A 652 35.61 44.13 27.64
C LEU A 652 34.66 45.03 26.84
N PHE A 653 35.02 46.29 26.63
CA PHE A 653 34.25 47.23 25.84
C PHE A 653 34.17 46.83 24.36
N ASP A 654 35.29 46.40 23.76
CA ASP A 654 35.33 45.93 22.37
C ASP A 654 34.39 44.72 22.15
N VAL A 655 34.37 43.77 23.08
CA VAL A 655 33.49 42.59 23.02
C VAL A 655 32.02 42.97 23.26
N LYS A 656 31.72 43.67 24.36
CA LYS A 656 30.34 43.98 24.76
C LYS A 656 29.66 44.98 23.84
N SER A 657 30.38 45.99 23.38
CA SER A 657 29.79 47.13 22.66
C SER A 657 29.82 46.97 21.14
N TYR A 658 30.62 46.03 20.60
CA TYR A 658 30.74 45.84 19.16
C TYR A 658 30.52 44.38 18.72
N LEU A 659 31.22 43.40 19.29
CA LEU A 659 31.07 42.02 18.85
C LEU A 659 29.66 41.45 19.14
N LEU A 660 29.19 41.55 20.39
CA LEU A 660 27.87 41.01 20.76
C LEU A 660 26.73 41.68 19.99
N PRO A 661 26.69 43.02 19.81
CA PRO A 661 25.69 43.67 18.96
C PRO A 661 25.73 43.20 17.51
N VAL A 662 26.92 43.00 16.92
CA VAL A 662 27.05 42.47 15.55
C VAL A 662 26.49 41.06 15.46
N LEU A 663 26.83 40.17 16.39
CA LEU A 663 26.29 38.82 16.42
C LEU A 663 24.76 38.86 16.60
N ASN A 664 24.25 39.59 17.59
CA ASN A 664 22.81 39.72 17.85
C ASN A 664 22.04 40.26 16.64
N SER A 665 22.57 41.26 15.93
CA SER A 665 21.98 41.78 14.69
C SER A 665 21.81 40.69 13.64
N ILE A 666 22.83 39.85 13.45
CA ILE A 666 22.80 38.75 12.48
C ILE A 666 21.79 37.68 12.90
N PHE A 667 21.75 37.31 14.18
CA PHE A 667 20.78 36.35 14.70
C PHE A 667 19.34 36.86 14.53
N ALA A 668 19.10 38.14 14.78
CA ALA A 668 17.78 38.77 14.63
C ALA A 668 17.33 38.85 13.16
N GLU A 669 18.24 39.14 12.23
CA GLU A 669 17.94 39.20 10.79
C GLU A 669 17.67 37.81 10.20
N SER A 670 18.26 36.76 10.76
CA SER A 670 18.26 35.42 10.17
C SER A 670 17.20 34.46 10.73
N VAL A 671 16.51 34.82 11.82
CA VAL A 671 15.57 33.93 12.53
C VAL A 671 14.21 34.63 12.74
N PRO A 672 13.09 34.01 12.32
CA PRO A 672 11.76 34.54 12.61
C PRO A 672 11.47 34.60 14.14
N ALA A 673 11.46 35.82 14.66
CA ALA A 673 10.65 36.32 15.79
C ALA A 673 10.64 35.60 17.17
N ARG A 674 11.61 34.73 17.52
CA ARG A 674 11.62 34.10 18.88
C ARG A 674 12.92 34.15 19.69
N TYR A 675 14.00 34.73 19.17
CA TYR A 675 15.27 34.82 19.89
C TYR A 675 15.86 36.22 19.69
N GLU A 676 15.69 37.09 20.68
CA GLU A 676 16.14 38.49 20.59
C GLU A 676 17.66 38.63 20.85
N THR A 677 18.31 37.63 21.46
CA THR A 677 19.72 37.71 21.87
C THR A 677 20.46 36.37 21.78
N LEU A 678 21.74 36.42 21.43
CA LEU A 678 22.69 35.32 21.58
C LEU A 678 22.83 34.96 23.07
N ASP A 679 22.30 33.81 23.45
CA ASP A 679 22.43 33.24 24.79
C ASP A 679 23.40 32.06 24.77
N GLU A 680 24.68 32.37 24.62
CA GLU A 680 25.77 31.39 24.56
C GLU A 680 26.60 31.45 25.85
N PRO A 681 26.64 30.38 26.67
CA PRO A 681 27.31 30.39 27.97
C PRO A 681 28.80 30.75 27.89
N LEU A 682 29.50 30.38 26.80
CA LEU A 682 30.91 30.74 26.65
C LEU A 682 31.13 32.24 26.46
N PHE A 683 30.17 32.97 25.88
CA PHE A 683 30.26 34.43 25.83
C PHE A 683 30.03 35.07 27.20
N GLN A 684 29.19 34.47 28.05
CA GLN A 684 29.08 34.88 29.45
C GLN A 684 30.41 34.65 30.19
N GLU A 685 31.07 33.52 29.94
CA GLU A 685 32.42 33.28 30.48
C GLU A 685 33.42 34.36 30.02
N VAL A 686 33.49 34.67 28.71
CA VAL A 686 34.34 35.74 28.17
C VAL A 686 34.09 37.07 28.90
N ILE A 687 32.81 37.43 29.07
CA ILE A 687 32.41 38.64 29.78
C ILE A 687 32.87 38.61 31.24
N THR A 688 32.66 37.49 31.93
CA THR A 688 33.02 37.32 33.35
C THR A 688 34.54 37.41 33.55
N LEU A 689 35.33 36.71 32.73
CA LEU A 689 36.80 36.74 32.80
C LEU A 689 37.32 38.17 32.64
N LEU A 690 36.84 38.87 31.61
CA LEU A 690 37.23 40.25 31.35
C LEU A 690 36.73 41.22 32.44
N SER A 691 35.55 40.98 33.01
CA SER A 691 35.00 41.80 34.10
C SER A 691 35.83 41.68 35.37
N LEU A 692 36.27 40.46 35.73
CA LEU A 692 37.19 40.22 36.86
C LEU A 692 38.54 40.89 36.63
N LEU A 693 39.10 40.77 35.41
CA LEU A 693 40.36 41.42 35.04
C LEU A 693 40.24 42.95 34.99
N SER A 694 39.04 43.50 34.84
CA SER A 694 38.79 44.95 34.77
C SER A 694 38.69 45.61 36.16
N LEU A 695 38.54 44.83 37.22
CA LEU A 695 38.34 45.35 38.58
C LEU A 695 39.47 46.30 39.03
N PRO A 696 39.16 47.36 39.81
CA PRO A 696 40.16 48.21 40.45
C PRO A 696 41.16 47.41 41.29
N VAL A 697 42.40 47.90 41.41
CA VAL A 697 43.48 47.22 42.16
C VAL A 697 43.07 46.86 43.60
N GLY A 698 42.36 47.75 44.29
CA GLY A 698 41.86 47.49 45.65
C GLY A 698 40.91 46.30 45.72
N ASP A 699 39.97 46.22 44.78
CA ASP A 699 38.94 45.18 44.74
C ASP A 699 39.54 43.82 44.36
N VAL A 700 40.49 43.79 43.41
CA VAL A 700 41.20 42.56 43.05
C VAL A 700 42.06 42.03 44.19
N SER A 701 42.78 42.91 44.90
CA SER A 701 43.61 42.53 46.04
C SER A 701 42.77 41.95 47.18
N LEU A 702 41.61 42.54 47.45
CA LEU A 702 40.65 42.03 48.44
C LEU A 702 40.11 40.66 48.02
N LEU A 703 39.58 40.55 46.78
CA LEU A 703 39.03 39.32 46.23
C LEU A 703 40.06 38.17 46.25
N ARG A 704 41.31 38.46 45.87
CA ARG A 704 42.40 37.47 45.91
C ARG A 704 42.72 37.03 47.34
N SER A 705 42.78 37.96 48.29
CA SER A 705 43.04 37.63 49.70
C SER A 705 41.92 36.77 50.28
N GLU A 706 40.67 37.12 50.00
CA GLU A 706 39.49 36.38 50.44
C GLU A 706 39.48 34.96 49.85
N LEU A 707 39.65 34.82 48.53
CA LEU A 707 39.69 33.52 47.86
C LEU A 707 40.87 32.64 48.33
N ARG A 708 42.03 33.21 48.68
CA ARG A 708 43.17 32.44 49.21
C ARG A 708 42.91 31.88 50.60
N GLN A 709 42.14 32.60 51.42
CA GLN A 709 41.84 32.23 52.81
C GLN A 709 40.62 31.31 52.91
N SER A 710 39.81 31.24 51.84
CA SER A 710 38.59 30.43 51.80
C SER A 710 38.79 29.07 51.11
N PRO A 711 38.09 28.01 51.56
CA PRO A 711 38.04 26.73 50.86
C PRO A 711 37.24 26.83 49.55
N GLU A 712 37.46 25.89 48.62
CA GLU A 712 36.80 25.85 47.29
C GLU A 712 35.27 25.94 47.37
N GLU A 713 34.68 25.29 48.38
CA GLU A 713 33.23 25.24 48.61
C GLU A 713 32.61 26.63 48.84
N MET A 714 33.39 27.58 49.35
CA MET A 714 32.94 28.97 49.55
C MET A 714 33.14 29.84 48.32
N ALA A 715 33.92 29.41 47.33
CA ALA A 715 34.25 30.21 46.14
C ALA A 715 33.01 30.65 45.34
N PRO A 716 31.98 29.80 45.08
CA PRO A 716 30.79 30.24 44.37
C PRO A 716 30.04 31.39 45.08
N SER A 717 30.05 31.39 46.42
CA SER A 717 29.39 32.44 47.21
C SER A 717 30.14 33.77 47.15
N ILE A 718 31.47 33.75 47.24
CA ILE A 718 32.33 34.93 47.12
C ILE A 718 32.25 35.50 45.70
N LEU A 719 32.33 34.64 44.69
CA LEU A 719 32.31 35.00 43.29
C LEU A 719 30.92 35.43 42.78
N SER A 720 29.85 35.13 43.51
CA SER A 720 28.49 35.58 43.17
C SER A 720 28.38 37.10 43.12
N ASN A 721 29.09 37.81 44.00
CA ASN A 721 29.17 39.27 44.05
C ASN A 721 29.76 39.89 42.78
N TYR A 722 30.48 39.09 41.98
CA TYR A 722 31.14 39.50 40.75
C TYR A 722 30.53 38.83 39.51
N SER A 723 29.36 38.20 39.63
CA SER A 723 28.72 37.42 38.56
C SER A 723 29.64 36.32 37.98
N ALA A 724 30.47 35.73 38.85
CA ALA A 724 31.51 34.76 38.49
C ALA A 724 31.35 33.40 39.20
N SER A 725 30.16 33.09 39.72
CA SER A 725 29.89 31.88 40.51
C SER A 725 30.12 30.56 39.77
N MET A 726 30.24 30.61 38.43
CA MET A 726 30.50 29.45 37.57
C MET A 726 32.00 29.11 37.44
N LEU A 727 32.91 29.96 37.96
CA LEU A 727 34.36 29.73 37.90
C LEU A 727 34.87 29.09 39.19
N SER A 728 35.85 28.18 39.06
CA SER A 728 36.56 27.63 40.23
C SER A 728 37.51 28.67 40.84
N ARG A 729 37.78 28.53 42.14
CA ARG A 729 38.72 29.40 42.87
C ARG A 729 40.09 29.41 42.19
N ASP A 730 40.60 28.23 41.83
CA ASP A 730 41.92 28.07 41.22
C ASP A 730 41.99 28.76 39.85
N LYS A 731 40.91 28.68 39.05
CA LYS A 731 40.81 29.36 37.76
C LYS A 731 40.82 30.88 37.92
N VAL A 732 40.10 31.43 38.91
CA VAL A 732 40.11 32.87 39.19
C VAL A 732 41.47 33.33 39.72
N LEU A 733 42.08 32.59 40.66
CA LEU A 733 43.41 32.92 41.18
C LEU A 733 44.48 32.92 40.08
N ALA A 734 44.43 31.95 39.16
CA ALA A 734 45.32 31.90 37.99
C ALA A 734 45.05 33.07 37.03
N LEU A 735 43.78 33.38 36.75
CA LEU A 735 43.39 34.52 35.91
C LEU A 735 43.93 35.84 36.47
N LEU A 736 43.81 36.07 37.78
CA LEU A 736 44.27 37.30 38.41
C LEU A 736 45.80 37.49 38.35
N GLN A 737 46.59 36.43 38.13
CA GLN A 737 48.05 36.56 37.92
C GLN A 737 48.39 37.31 36.62
N GLN A 738 47.46 37.41 35.67
CA GLN A 738 47.64 38.19 34.45
C GLN A 738 47.68 39.71 34.70
N ARG A 739 47.30 40.17 35.90
CA ARG A 739 47.33 41.59 36.29
C ARG A 739 48.73 42.03 36.70
N CYS A 740 49.41 42.75 35.81
CA CYS A 740 50.78 43.23 36.04
C CYS A 740 50.86 44.51 36.90
N ASP A 741 49.74 45.18 37.12
CA ASP A 741 49.60 46.38 37.95
C ASP A 741 49.42 46.07 39.45
N ILE A 742 49.51 44.80 39.83
CA ILE A 742 49.39 44.31 41.20
C ILE A 742 50.70 43.63 41.59
N GLU A 743 51.34 44.11 42.65
CA GLU A 743 52.46 43.43 43.26
C GLU A 743 51.93 42.24 44.06
N PHE A 744 52.31 41.03 43.64
CA PHE A 744 51.98 39.83 44.39
C PHE A 744 53.08 39.58 45.41
N ASP A 745 52.76 39.61 46.69
CA ASP A 745 53.68 39.14 47.72
C ASP A 745 54.04 37.67 47.45
N GLU A 746 55.27 37.44 46.98
CA GLU A 746 55.90 36.12 46.90
C GLU A 746 56.21 35.63 48.32
N ALA A 747 55.21 35.06 48.98
CA ALA A 747 55.46 34.22 50.14
C ALA A 747 55.92 32.82 49.67
N LEU A 748 57.23 32.64 49.62
CA LEU A 748 58.00 31.40 49.78
C LEU A 748 57.82 30.28 48.73
N SER A 749 58.77 30.27 47.80
CA SER A 749 59.34 29.13 47.10
C SER A 749 59.77 27.98 48.04
N VAL A 750 58.99 26.89 48.16
CA VAL A 750 59.39 25.56 48.70
C VAL A 750 58.29 24.59 48.19
N ILE A 751 58.43 23.55 47.36
CA ILE A 751 59.48 22.56 47.06
C ILE A 751 59.25 22.09 45.60
N LEU A 752 60.34 21.90 44.85
CA LEU A 752 60.40 21.25 43.52
C LEU A 752 60.08 19.75 43.58
#